data_AF-R7APB6-F1
#
_entry.id   AF-R7APB6-F1
#
_cell.length_a   1.000
_cell.length_b   1.000
_cell.length_c   1.000
_cell.angle_alpha   90.00
_cell.angle_beta   90.00
_cell.angle_gamma   90.00
#
_symmetry.space_group_name_H-M   'P 1'
#
loop_
_entity.id
_entity.type
_entity.pdbx_description
1 polymer ?
#
loop_
_entity_poly.entity_id
_entity_poly.type
_entity_poly.pdbx_seq_one_letter_code
_entity_poly.pdbx_strand_id
1 'polypeptide(L)'
;MNIFRKKARTGAAILSAAALLAGIFAGVPRGVTVANAADTADTAGTGSAVVYAGDSANDTTDQIITGDMLVSGINKPVPEEEFDRTGYVENASAAAFEIKSINWCDRIGREIAENEVADYGTYYYIILELTAKDGYIFDKQKAASQVDIGYWASPWRYDISDDQKTLVIKRKTQTVNDRLLSIEAPQPIEVEAGTPYEEMNMPEKVNITTKFNTRTTASAEWFTDYPESGRYDPSILTEQTVTLRGRVTDVYSINLDRISILIPLTINIKAAGAAEAPTADITPGTYTENQSVTLTSATEDAVIYYTTDGSEPALADGVPSGTTKQYTAPIAVKGEAGQSVETTIKAFAVKSGMNNSAVETFTYTIDIPAPVKKYTLTVVDGLGSGEYEENEQVTITADEFLYGMPFWDWTGLEGVTIVSGSEIDLSVTFLMPAKDITVYAHYDYPYIPPVYIIEASVSGAGGSISPSGTIYVDAGCDKTFVFTPDEGFEIDKLLVDGKQVDASQKYRFWYVDDNHSIEVTFKKKGGQEPTTKQEPTTKQEPTTKQEPTTNQESTTNPTSTQLRYKILDGADSKWSEDTNGNLMIRGNGEFSKFTCVKVDGSIIDASNYTAREGSTIITLKAEYLDTLAEGSHSFELVWTDGSAYTTFTVAKNEDSDDNDDSNDDNDADGADNGSNTGNGNVTGNVNNGAGAGNINNGTGTANGSMDAGISETKAAEENAAASADASPKTGDASHTEFWIMLMAAALAGIAELVMLAKRKGKEE
;
A
#
# COMPACT_ATOMS: atom_id res chain seq x y z
N MET A 1 12.35 -53.41 20.42
CA MET A 1 13.71 -53.86 20.05
C MET A 1 14.44 -54.29 21.33
N ASN A 2 15.02 -55.50 21.34
CA ASN A 2 16.04 -56.09 22.25
C ASN A 2 16.56 -55.29 23.47
N ILE A 3 16.85 -55.83 24.67
CA ILE A 3 16.99 -57.21 25.19
C ILE A 3 16.92 -57.24 26.75
N PHE A 4 16.44 -58.35 27.34
CA PHE A 4 16.52 -58.85 28.74
C PHE A 4 16.97 -57.99 29.96
N ARG A 5 16.24 -58.15 31.07
CA ARG A 5 16.81 -58.28 32.44
C ARG A 5 16.30 -59.56 33.11
N LYS A 6 17.18 -60.35 33.74
CA LYS A 6 16.83 -61.46 34.65
C LYS A 6 17.85 -61.56 35.80
N LYS A 7 17.33 -61.88 36.99
CA LYS A 7 17.99 -62.04 38.32
C LYS A 7 19.43 -62.58 38.32
N ALA A 8 20.25 -62.11 39.29
CA ALA A 8 20.87 -62.96 40.33
C ALA A 8 21.41 -62.15 41.53
N ARG A 9 21.54 -62.81 42.70
CA ARG A 9 22.33 -62.40 43.88
C ARG A 9 23.85 -62.49 43.54
N THR A 10 24.86 -62.03 44.28
CA THR A 10 25.12 -62.11 45.74
C THR A 10 26.44 -61.37 46.07
N GLY A 11 26.65 -60.93 47.31
CA GLY A 11 27.97 -61.08 47.98
C GLY A 11 28.88 -59.86 48.25
N ALA A 12 29.22 -59.72 49.55
CA ALA A 12 30.54 -59.37 50.11
C ALA A 12 31.14 -57.94 50.00
N ALA A 13 31.14 -57.27 51.16
CA ALA A 13 32.30 -56.68 51.87
C ALA A 13 33.28 -55.71 51.16
N ILE A 14 33.41 -54.50 51.72
CA ILE A 14 34.66 -53.71 51.71
C ILE A 14 34.96 -53.22 53.14
N LEU A 15 36.25 -53.23 53.49
CA LEU A 15 36.82 -52.84 54.78
C LEU A 15 37.46 -51.44 54.67
N SER A 16 37.57 -50.74 55.81
CA SER A 16 38.73 -49.89 56.16
C SER A 16 38.99 -48.54 55.43
N ALA A 17 38.59 -47.46 56.13
CA ALA A 17 39.47 -46.40 56.67
C ALA A 17 39.81 -45.10 55.90
N ALA A 18 39.84 -44.03 56.73
CA ALA A 18 40.60 -42.78 56.62
C ALA A 18 40.25 -41.77 55.50
N ALA A 19 40.43 -40.46 55.68
CA ALA A 19 40.47 -39.58 56.85
C ALA A 19 40.55 -38.12 56.34
N LEU A 20 40.00 -37.12 57.05
CA LEU A 20 40.59 -35.78 57.04
C LEU A 20 40.16 -34.92 58.24
N LEU A 21 41.14 -34.20 58.79
CA LEU A 21 41.01 -33.32 59.95
C LEU A 21 40.50 -31.92 59.57
N ALA A 22 39.87 -31.26 60.53
CA ALA A 22 40.01 -29.82 60.73
C ALA A 22 40.30 -29.55 62.22
N GLY A 23 41.39 -28.81 62.51
CA GLY A 23 41.55 -28.09 63.78
C GLY A 23 41.30 -26.58 63.54
N ILE A 24 41.55 -25.64 64.46
CA ILE A 24 42.58 -25.58 65.52
C ILE A 24 42.18 -24.53 66.60
N PHE A 25 42.42 -24.84 67.89
CA PHE A 25 42.73 -23.96 69.07
C PHE A 25 41.80 -22.77 69.45
N ALA A 26 41.48 -22.47 70.73
CA ALA A 26 42.32 -22.38 71.94
C ALA A 26 41.47 -22.45 73.25
N GLY A 27 41.98 -22.63 74.48
CA GLY A 27 43.36 -22.92 74.92
C GLY A 27 43.55 -23.04 76.46
N VAL A 28 44.66 -23.68 76.86
CA VAL A 28 45.47 -23.61 78.12
C VAL A 28 44.87 -23.99 79.51
N PRO A 29 45.51 -24.91 80.28
CA PRO A 29 45.10 -25.33 81.63
C PRO A 29 46.04 -24.93 82.79
N ARG A 30 45.59 -25.11 84.04
CA ARG A 30 46.34 -25.26 85.33
C ARG A 30 45.45 -26.06 86.31
N GLY A 31 45.90 -26.91 87.25
CA GLY A 31 47.22 -27.42 87.65
C GLY A 31 47.22 -27.82 89.16
N VAL A 32 48.17 -28.67 89.60
CA VAL A 32 48.59 -28.90 91.03
C VAL A 32 47.64 -29.75 91.93
N THR A 33 48.02 -30.54 92.96
CA THR A 33 49.20 -31.41 93.29
C THR A 33 48.87 -32.24 94.57
N VAL A 34 49.15 -33.57 94.55
CA VAL A 34 49.62 -34.55 95.59
C VAL A 34 49.44 -34.32 97.13
N ALA A 35 49.36 -35.45 97.86
CA ALA A 35 49.62 -35.70 99.32
C ALA A 35 48.37 -35.71 100.25
N ASN A 36 48.24 -36.53 101.31
CA ASN A 36 49.00 -37.65 101.91
C ASN A 36 47.95 -38.58 102.61
N ALA A 37 48.03 -39.92 102.67
CA ALA A 37 49.03 -40.81 103.29
C ALA A 37 49.07 -40.78 104.85
N ALA A 38 48.50 -41.82 105.49
CA ALA A 38 49.01 -42.56 106.66
C ALA A 38 48.02 -43.72 107.00
N ASP A 39 48.38 -45.01 106.95
CA ASP A 39 49.22 -45.83 107.87
C ASP A 39 48.38 -46.35 109.08
N THR A 40 48.39 -47.61 109.55
CA THR A 40 49.38 -48.71 109.62
C THR A 40 48.70 -50.11 109.48
N ALA A 41 49.24 -51.10 108.74
CA ALA A 41 50.09 -52.25 109.18
C ALA A 41 49.40 -53.26 110.16
N ASP A 42 49.66 -54.58 110.22
CA ASP A 42 50.67 -55.51 109.65
C ASP A 42 50.05 -56.95 109.78
N THR A 43 50.27 -58.00 108.96
CA THR A 43 51.51 -58.79 108.81
C THR A 43 51.39 -59.86 107.69
N ALA A 44 52.52 -60.36 107.20
CA ALA A 44 52.63 -61.32 106.10
C ALA A 44 52.42 -62.80 106.48
N GLY A 45 52.14 -63.65 105.48
CA GLY A 45 52.11 -65.12 105.63
C GLY A 45 52.08 -65.87 104.28
N THR A 46 53.14 -66.59 103.95
CA THR A 46 53.31 -67.36 102.71
C THR A 46 52.72 -68.78 102.78
N GLY A 47 52.28 -69.32 101.64
CA GLY A 47 52.40 -70.76 101.37
C GLY A 47 51.10 -71.53 101.13
N SER A 48 51.12 -72.41 100.13
CA SER A 48 50.01 -73.25 99.67
C SER A 48 49.60 -74.33 100.67
N ALA A 49 48.30 -74.58 100.81
CA ALA A 49 47.74 -75.93 100.92
C ALA A 49 46.24 -75.92 100.58
N VAL A 50 45.81 -76.81 99.67
CA VAL A 50 44.39 -77.05 99.36
C VAL A 50 43.86 -78.15 100.29
N VAL A 51 42.73 -77.90 100.95
CA VAL A 51 41.83 -78.96 101.45
C VAL A 51 40.40 -78.54 101.14
N TYR A 52 39.67 -79.41 100.44
CA TYR A 52 38.25 -79.22 100.10
C TYR A 52 37.32 -79.76 101.18
N ALA A 53 36.06 -79.29 101.08
CA ALA A 53 34.80 -79.85 101.57
C ALA A 53 34.21 -79.21 102.85
N GLY A 54 33.19 -78.37 102.62
CA GLY A 54 32.37 -77.68 103.62
C GLY A 54 31.17 -77.01 102.96
N ASP A 55 30.13 -77.81 102.73
CA ASP A 55 28.75 -77.54 102.30
C ASP A 55 28.28 -76.14 101.80
N SER A 56 27.60 -76.19 100.65
CA SER A 56 26.37 -75.45 100.31
C SER A 56 26.14 -74.00 100.78
N ALA A 57 26.52 -73.05 99.92
CA ALA A 57 25.67 -71.91 99.57
C ALA A 57 26.14 -71.28 98.24
N ASN A 58 25.62 -71.75 97.10
CA ASN A 58 25.74 -70.99 95.87
C ASN A 58 24.62 -69.93 95.87
N ASP A 59 24.91 -68.78 96.49
CA ASP A 59 24.00 -67.63 96.53
C ASP A 59 23.92 -67.02 95.12
N THR A 60 23.09 -67.62 94.27
CA THR A 60 22.77 -67.12 92.94
C THR A 60 21.86 -65.91 93.06
N THR A 61 22.45 -64.78 93.41
CA THR A 61 21.80 -63.48 93.28
C THR A 61 21.58 -63.20 91.79
N ASP A 62 20.33 -63.18 91.34
CA ASP A 62 19.99 -62.88 89.95
C ASP A 62 20.57 -61.52 89.52
N GLN A 63 21.13 -61.46 88.32
CA GLN A 63 21.68 -60.25 87.74
C GLN A 63 20.55 -59.34 87.21
N ILE A 64 20.55 -58.08 87.63
CA ILE A 64 19.63 -57.09 87.09
C ILE A 64 20.02 -56.78 85.64
N ILE A 65 19.05 -56.78 84.73
CA ILE A 65 19.27 -56.44 83.32
C ILE A 65 19.55 -54.94 83.17
N THR A 66 20.82 -54.56 83.14
CA THR A 66 21.28 -53.15 83.05
C THR A 66 21.84 -52.82 81.66
N GLY A 67 20.94 -52.58 80.70
CA GLY A 67 21.25 -52.13 79.34
C GLY A 67 19.97 -51.96 78.51
N ASP A 68 20.09 -51.54 77.26
CA ASP A 68 18.94 -51.48 76.35
C ASP A 68 18.51 -52.90 75.95
N MET A 69 17.22 -53.17 76.06
CA MET A 69 16.59 -54.46 75.80
C MET A 69 15.97 -54.43 74.40
N LEU A 70 16.74 -54.84 73.40
CA LEU A 70 16.38 -54.67 71.99
C LEU A 70 15.50 -55.83 71.50
N VAL A 71 14.26 -55.52 71.13
CA VAL A 71 13.28 -56.44 70.54
C VAL A 71 12.92 -55.94 69.15
N SER A 72 13.27 -56.71 68.13
CA SER A 72 13.20 -56.31 66.73
C SER A 72 12.34 -57.26 65.91
N GLY A 73 12.00 -56.84 64.68
CA GLY A 73 11.25 -57.65 63.72
C GLY A 73 9.72 -57.58 63.82
N ILE A 74 9.16 -56.81 64.76
CA ILE A 74 7.71 -56.59 64.89
C ILE A 74 7.28 -55.44 63.98
N ASN A 75 6.45 -55.72 62.99
CA ASN A 75 5.89 -54.69 62.11
C ASN A 75 4.74 -53.92 62.78
N LYS A 76 4.63 -52.64 62.40
CA LYS A 76 3.46 -51.81 62.75
C LYS A 76 2.21 -52.36 62.03
N PRO A 77 1.01 -52.35 62.64
CA PRO A 77 -0.21 -52.77 61.98
C PRO A 77 -0.49 -51.92 60.74
N VAL A 78 -0.78 -52.59 59.63
CA VAL A 78 -1.19 -51.99 58.35
C VAL A 78 -2.68 -52.30 58.17
N PRO A 79 -3.53 -51.31 57.83
CA PRO A 79 -4.94 -51.58 57.54
C PRO A 79 -5.14 -52.66 56.48
N GLU A 80 -6.17 -53.48 56.67
CA GLU A 80 -6.52 -54.62 55.82
C GLU A 80 -5.48 -55.77 55.82
N GLU A 81 -4.40 -55.68 56.60
CA GLU A 81 -3.45 -56.77 56.89
C GLU A 81 -3.64 -57.33 58.32
N GLU A 82 -3.27 -58.60 58.50
CA GLU A 82 -3.25 -59.27 59.81
C GLU A 82 -2.16 -58.67 60.72
N PHE A 83 -2.40 -58.69 62.03
CA PHE A 83 -1.46 -58.12 62.99
C PHE A 83 -0.20 -58.98 63.14
N ASP A 84 0.97 -58.36 62.97
CA ASP A 84 2.25 -59.04 63.15
C ASP A 84 2.49 -59.42 64.61
N ARG A 85 2.59 -60.73 64.84
CA ARG A 85 2.89 -61.35 66.14
C ARG A 85 4.26 -62.03 66.14
N THR A 86 5.07 -61.74 65.13
CA THR A 86 6.46 -62.20 65.02
C THR A 86 7.42 -61.14 65.54
N GLY A 87 8.53 -61.59 66.12
CA GLY A 87 9.55 -60.72 66.69
C GLY A 87 10.68 -61.56 67.29
N TYR A 88 11.83 -60.94 67.53
CA TYR A 88 13.00 -61.60 68.10
C TYR A 88 13.76 -60.65 69.03
N VAL A 89 14.40 -61.22 70.04
CA VAL A 89 15.37 -60.49 70.87
C VAL A 89 16.68 -60.41 70.10
N GLU A 90 17.29 -59.23 70.00
CA GLU A 90 18.57 -59.10 69.31
C GLU A 90 19.70 -59.82 70.05
N ASN A 91 20.73 -60.27 69.32
CA ASN A 91 21.81 -61.10 69.87
C ASN A 91 22.52 -60.48 71.10
N ALA A 92 22.58 -59.15 71.21
CA ALA A 92 23.15 -58.45 72.36
C ALA A 92 22.30 -58.58 73.64
N SER A 93 20.99 -58.80 73.49
CA SER A 93 20.00 -58.94 74.57
C SER A 93 19.58 -60.40 74.83
N ALA A 94 19.72 -61.28 73.83
CA ALA A 94 19.18 -62.65 73.83
C ALA A 94 19.75 -63.60 74.89
N ALA A 95 20.85 -63.23 75.57
CA ALA A 95 21.41 -63.97 76.69
C ALA A 95 20.64 -63.76 78.01
N ALA A 96 19.91 -62.63 78.15
CA ALA A 96 19.32 -62.21 79.43
C ALA A 96 17.80 -62.41 79.51
N PHE A 97 17.09 -62.37 78.38
CA PHE A 97 15.63 -62.56 78.32
C PHE A 97 15.17 -63.16 77.00
N GLU A 98 13.89 -63.52 76.92
CA GLU A 98 13.20 -63.97 75.71
C GLU A 98 11.76 -63.43 75.62
N ILE A 99 11.17 -63.52 74.43
CA ILE A 99 9.78 -63.13 74.17
C ILE A 99 8.87 -64.31 74.50
N LYS A 100 7.90 -64.09 75.38
CA LYS A 100 6.89 -65.08 75.77
C LYS A 100 5.63 -64.98 74.91
N SER A 101 5.16 -63.77 74.62
CA SER A 101 4.03 -63.53 73.72
C SER A 101 4.06 -62.13 73.09
N ILE A 102 3.48 -62.01 71.89
CA ILE A 102 3.23 -60.74 71.19
C ILE A 102 1.75 -60.72 70.82
N ASN A 103 0.97 -59.97 71.57
CA ASN A 103 -0.47 -59.86 71.37
C ASN A 103 -0.86 -58.41 71.04
N TRP A 104 -2.02 -58.26 70.41
CA TRP A 104 -2.56 -56.96 70.01
C TRP A 104 -3.93 -56.76 70.63
N CYS A 105 -4.27 -55.52 70.97
CA CYS A 105 -5.62 -55.15 71.42
C CYS A 105 -6.06 -53.80 70.85
N ASP A 106 -7.37 -53.62 70.72
CA ASP A 106 -7.97 -52.37 70.23
C ASP A 106 -7.97 -51.25 71.29
N ARG A 107 -8.55 -50.09 70.94
CA ARG A 107 -8.62 -48.91 71.81
C ARG A 107 -9.29 -49.18 73.17
N ILE A 108 -10.21 -50.15 73.27
CA ILE A 108 -10.90 -50.51 74.53
C ILE A 108 -10.21 -51.64 75.29
N GLY A 109 -9.14 -52.22 74.73
CA GLY A 109 -8.34 -53.27 75.35
C GLY A 109 -8.83 -54.68 75.07
N ARG A 110 -9.75 -54.87 74.11
CA ARG A 110 -10.13 -56.21 73.62
C ARG A 110 -9.00 -56.77 72.76
N GLU A 111 -8.58 -57.98 73.05
CA GLU A 111 -7.56 -58.71 72.28
C GLU A 111 -8.04 -58.97 70.85
N ILE A 112 -7.13 -58.80 69.88
CA ILE A 112 -7.39 -58.99 68.45
C ILE A 112 -7.13 -60.46 68.09
N ALA A 113 -8.12 -61.13 67.50
CA ALA A 113 -8.00 -62.51 67.02
C ALA A 113 -6.95 -62.64 65.89
N GLU A 114 -6.42 -63.84 65.66
CA GLU A 114 -5.35 -64.09 64.68
C GLU A 114 -5.72 -63.58 63.27
N ASN A 115 -6.95 -63.84 62.84
CA ASN A 115 -7.52 -63.51 61.53
C ASN A 115 -8.23 -62.15 61.44
N GLU A 116 -8.18 -61.33 62.49
CA GLU A 116 -8.65 -59.95 62.43
C GLU A 116 -7.58 -59.05 61.80
N VAL A 117 -8.00 -58.20 60.87
CA VAL A 117 -7.14 -57.21 60.19
C VAL A 117 -7.26 -55.84 60.84
N ALA A 118 -6.23 -55.00 60.71
CA ALA A 118 -6.32 -53.64 61.23
C ALA A 118 -7.29 -52.79 60.39
N ASP A 119 -7.98 -51.84 61.02
CA ASP A 119 -8.80 -50.83 60.32
C ASP A 119 -8.05 -49.49 60.22
N TYR A 120 -8.52 -48.62 59.33
CA TYR A 120 -7.98 -47.29 59.09
C TYR A 120 -8.22 -46.35 60.28
N GLY A 121 -7.29 -45.41 60.49
CA GLY A 121 -7.29 -44.38 61.54
C GLY A 121 -7.36 -44.87 62.98
N THR A 122 -7.26 -46.18 63.21
CA THR A 122 -7.60 -46.82 64.47
C THR A 122 -6.36 -46.98 65.35
N TYR A 123 -6.54 -46.72 66.65
CA TYR A 123 -5.52 -46.94 67.67
C TYR A 123 -5.53 -48.39 68.14
N TYR A 124 -4.36 -49.01 68.08
CA TYR A 124 -4.09 -50.34 68.60
C TYR A 124 -2.96 -50.29 69.62
N TYR A 125 -2.96 -51.24 70.54
CA TYR A 125 -1.86 -51.44 71.47
C TYR A 125 -1.24 -52.82 71.29
N ILE A 126 0.08 -52.84 71.17
CA ILE A 126 0.87 -54.05 71.32
C ILE A 126 1.05 -54.35 72.80
N ILE A 127 0.88 -55.61 73.16
CA ILE A 127 1.19 -56.20 74.46
C ILE A 127 2.33 -57.18 74.22
N LEU A 128 3.53 -56.80 74.68
CA LEU A 128 4.73 -57.63 74.60
C LEU A 128 5.01 -58.19 75.99
N GLU A 129 4.99 -59.51 76.14
CA GLU A 129 5.37 -60.19 77.37
C GLU A 129 6.77 -60.79 77.22
N LEU A 130 7.67 -60.42 78.12
CA LEU A 130 9.06 -60.87 78.16
C LEU A 130 9.33 -61.68 79.43
N THR A 131 10.13 -62.74 79.30
CA THR A 131 10.58 -63.59 80.41
C THR A 131 12.08 -63.43 80.58
N ALA A 132 12.55 -63.10 81.78
CA ALA A 132 13.98 -63.10 82.10
C ALA A 132 14.49 -64.55 82.19
N LYS A 133 15.68 -64.80 81.65
CA LYS A 133 16.31 -66.13 81.66
C LYS A 133 16.89 -66.45 83.04
N ASP A 134 17.20 -67.72 83.28
CA ASP A 134 17.82 -68.18 84.53
C ASP A 134 19.07 -67.35 84.87
N GLY A 135 19.13 -66.84 86.10
CA GLY A 135 20.19 -65.93 86.54
C GLY A 135 19.95 -64.43 86.27
N TYR A 136 18.81 -64.02 85.69
CA TYR A 136 18.49 -62.61 85.40
C TYR A 136 17.13 -62.16 85.96
N ILE A 137 16.99 -60.85 86.23
CA ILE A 137 15.73 -60.18 86.63
C ILE A 137 15.59 -58.78 86.00
N PHE A 138 14.34 -58.35 85.76
CA PHE A 138 14.03 -57.01 85.25
C PHE A 138 14.08 -55.93 86.34
N ASP A 139 14.72 -54.78 86.05
CA ASP A 139 14.76 -53.62 86.96
C ASP A 139 13.35 -52.99 87.14
N LYS A 140 12.78 -53.06 88.36
CA LYS A 140 11.45 -52.50 88.68
C LYS A 140 11.28 -51.01 88.37
N GLN A 141 12.36 -50.23 88.25
CA GLN A 141 12.32 -48.79 87.98
C GLN A 141 12.64 -48.44 86.52
N LYS A 142 13.39 -49.28 85.80
CA LYS A 142 13.97 -48.92 84.48
C LYS A 142 13.62 -49.86 83.33
N ALA A 143 13.22 -51.10 83.57
CA ALA A 143 13.13 -52.13 82.51
C ALA A 143 12.23 -51.70 81.34
N ALA A 144 11.13 -51.01 81.60
CA ALA A 144 10.22 -50.54 80.54
C ALA A 144 10.74 -49.37 79.69
N SER A 145 11.64 -48.54 80.23
CA SER A 145 12.37 -47.52 79.47
C SER A 145 13.55 -48.10 78.70
N GLN A 146 14.07 -49.25 79.13
CA GLN A 146 15.17 -49.96 78.49
C GLN A 146 14.72 -50.76 77.26
N VAL A 147 13.47 -51.23 77.22
CA VAL A 147 13.00 -51.97 76.04
C VAL A 147 12.86 -51.05 74.84
N ASP A 148 13.45 -51.42 73.72
CA ASP A 148 13.13 -50.82 72.43
C ASP A 148 12.39 -51.84 71.55
N ILE A 149 11.33 -51.36 70.88
CA ILE A 149 10.58 -52.12 69.87
C ILE A 149 10.52 -51.37 68.52
N GLY A 150 11.35 -50.34 68.37
CA GLY A 150 11.38 -49.44 67.23
C GLY A 150 10.58 -48.15 67.41
N TYR A 151 10.90 -47.17 66.57
CA TYR A 151 10.48 -45.77 66.66
C TYR A 151 8.98 -45.48 66.45
N TRP A 152 8.16 -46.47 66.09
CA TRP A 152 6.77 -46.25 65.62
C TRP A 152 5.69 -46.34 66.73
N ALA A 153 6.06 -46.71 67.96
CA ALA A 153 5.12 -46.91 69.06
C ALA A 153 5.39 -45.93 70.21
N SER A 154 4.37 -45.19 70.67
CA SER A 154 4.54 -44.30 71.82
C SER A 154 4.55 -45.10 73.15
N PRO A 155 5.36 -44.70 74.15
CA PRO A 155 5.30 -45.30 75.47
C PRO A 155 3.91 -45.07 76.08
N TRP A 156 3.37 -46.10 76.75
CA TRP A 156 2.05 -45.98 77.37
C TRP A 156 1.98 -46.60 78.77
N ARG A 157 2.24 -47.91 78.96
CA ARG A 157 2.27 -48.57 80.28
C ARG A 157 3.21 -49.79 80.31
N TYR A 158 3.59 -50.22 81.51
CA TYR A 158 4.25 -51.50 81.77
C TYR A 158 3.77 -52.10 83.09
N ASP A 159 4.03 -53.39 83.28
CA ASP A 159 3.83 -54.13 84.53
C ASP A 159 4.97 -55.15 84.70
N ILE A 160 5.39 -55.42 85.94
CA ILE A 160 6.49 -56.35 86.27
C ILE A 160 6.01 -57.25 87.40
N SER A 161 6.16 -58.56 87.22
CA SER A 161 5.79 -59.55 88.25
C SER A 161 6.57 -59.35 89.54
N ASP A 162 6.00 -59.76 90.68
CA ASP A 162 6.62 -59.54 91.99
C ASP A 162 8.05 -60.09 92.09
N ASP A 163 8.30 -61.23 91.43
CA ASP A 163 9.59 -61.93 91.29
C ASP A 163 10.56 -61.31 90.26
N GLN A 164 10.15 -60.28 89.52
CA GLN A 164 10.91 -59.62 88.45
C GLN A 164 11.28 -60.53 87.26
N LYS A 165 10.65 -61.70 87.12
CA LYS A 165 10.92 -62.63 86.02
C LYS A 165 10.07 -62.39 84.77
N THR A 166 8.94 -61.68 84.90
CA THR A 166 8.05 -61.32 83.78
C THR A 166 7.91 -59.81 83.67
N LEU A 167 8.02 -59.27 82.45
CA LEU A 167 7.79 -57.87 82.12
C LEU A 167 6.74 -57.79 81.00
N VAL A 168 5.60 -57.16 81.29
CA VAL A 168 4.53 -56.89 80.32
C VAL A 168 4.61 -55.43 79.90
N ILE A 169 4.71 -55.18 78.59
CA ILE A 169 4.88 -53.84 78.03
C ILE A 169 3.70 -53.55 77.11
N LYS A 170 3.04 -52.41 77.34
CA LYS A 170 1.94 -51.95 76.51
C LYS A 170 2.31 -50.64 75.83
N ARG A 171 2.49 -50.67 74.50
CA ARG A 171 2.74 -49.46 73.69
C ARG A 171 1.59 -49.22 72.73
N LYS A 172 1.37 -47.95 72.36
CA LYS A 172 0.29 -47.54 71.46
C LYS A 172 0.82 -47.21 70.07
N THR A 173 0.05 -47.53 69.05
CA THR A 173 0.25 -47.07 67.68
C THR A 173 -1.09 -46.76 67.01
N GLN A 174 -1.05 -46.07 65.87
CA GLN A 174 -2.23 -45.73 65.09
C GLN A 174 -1.96 -46.09 63.63
N THR A 175 -2.91 -46.74 62.98
CA THR A 175 -2.88 -46.95 61.52
C THR A 175 -3.03 -45.62 60.76
N VAL A 176 -2.74 -45.63 59.46
CA VAL A 176 -2.95 -44.46 58.57
C VAL A 176 -4.43 -44.05 58.57
N ASN A 177 -4.70 -42.74 58.55
CA ASN A 177 -5.99 -42.17 58.98
C ASN A 177 -7.19 -42.59 58.10
N ASP A 178 -6.98 -42.71 56.80
CA ASP A 178 -8.03 -42.97 55.82
C ASP A 178 -7.41 -43.65 54.58
N ARG A 179 -8.25 -44.07 53.64
CA ARG A 179 -7.87 -44.66 52.35
C ARG A 179 -8.45 -43.82 51.22
N LEU A 180 -7.65 -43.50 50.21
CA LEU A 180 -8.11 -42.86 48.99
C LEU A 180 -8.92 -43.88 48.17
N LEU A 181 -10.06 -43.47 47.61
CA LEU A 181 -10.92 -44.29 46.76
C LEU A 181 -10.95 -43.80 45.32
N SER A 182 -10.94 -42.49 45.11
CA SER A 182 -10.89 -41.88 43.78
C SER A 182 -10.31 -40.47 43.83
N ILE A 183 -9.79 -40.03 42.68
CA ILE A 183 -9.46 -38.63 42.37
C ILE A 183 -10.31 -38.27 41.16
N GLU A 184 -11.00 -37.14 41.21
CA GLU A 184 -11.70 -36.60 40.05
C GLU A 184 -10.71 -35.77 39.23
N ALA A 185 -10.57 -36.07 37.94
CA ALA A 185 -9.80 -35.21 37.05
C ALA A 185 -10.54 -33.87 36.87
N PRO A 186 -9.82 -32.72 36.89
CA PRO A 186 -10.44 -31.43 36.64
C PRO A 186 -11.07 -31.37 35.25
N GLN A 187 -12.09 -30.52 35.10
CA GLN A 187 -12.66 -30.22 33.78
C GLN A 187 -11.61 -29.50 32.91
N PRO A 188 -11.68 -29.64 31.57
CA PRO A 188 -10.83 -28.87 30.68
C PRO A 188 -11.00 -27.35 30.90
N ILE A 189 -9.91 -26.61 30.78
CA ILE A 189 -9.92 -25.14 30.82
C ILE A 189 -9.76 -24.57 29.40
N GLU A 190 -10.39 -23.41 29.15
CA GLU A 190 -10.21 -22.64 27.92
C GLU A 190 -9.41 -21.37 28.23
N VAL A 191 -8.42 -21.07 27.39
CA VAL A 191 -7.59 -19.86 27.48
C VAL A 191 -7.36 -19.27 26.09
N GLU A 192 -7.01 -17.99 26.02
CA GLU A 192 -6.69 -17.31 24.76
C GLU A 192 -5.24 -17.59 24.32
N ALA A 193 -4.94 -17.44 23.04
CA ALA A 193 -3.57 -17.57 22.52
C ALA A 193 -2.59 -16.62 23.26
N GLY A 194 -1.34 -17.04 23.39
CA GLY A 194 -0.29 -16.28 24.10
C GLY A 194 -0.38 -16.26 25.63
N THR A 195 -1.47 -16.72 26.27
CA THR A 195 -1.59 -16.78 27.75
C THR A 195 -0.48 -17.65 28.37
N PRO A 196 0.43 -17.12 29.21
CA PRO A 196 1.44 -17.92 29.88
C PRO A 196 0.82 -18.86 30.91
N TYR A 197 1.46 -20.01 31.19
CA TYR A 197 0.90 -21.04 32.08
C TYR A 197 0.52 -20.50 33.47
N GLU A 198 1.30 -19.56 33.99
CA GLU A 198 1.09 -18.88 35.28
C GLU A 198 -0.25 -18.11 35.34
N GLU A 199 -0.79 -17.69 34.19
CA GLU A 199 -2.02 -16.92 34.06
C GLU A 199 -3.23 -17.78 33.61
N MET A 200 -3.02 -19.05 33.27
CA MET A 200 -4.08 -19.96 32.82
C MET A 200 -5.08 -20.38 33.92
N ASN A 201 -4.93 -19.90 35.16
CA ASN A 201 -5.80 -20.23 36.30
C ASN A 201 -5.97 -21.74 36.53
N MET A 202 -4.87 -22.50 36.42
CA MET A 202 -4.88 -23.95 36.66
C MET A 202 -5.36 -24.29 38.08
N PRO A 203 -6.14 -25.39 38.27
CA PRO A 203 -6.70 -25.73 39.56
C PRO A 203 -5.63 -26.16 40.57
N GLU A 204 -5.43 -25.36 41.61
CA GLU A 204 -4.54 -25.68 42.76
C GLU A 204 -5.00 -26.90 43.57
N LYS A 205 -6.28 -27.28 43.44
CA LYS A 205 -6.91 -28.37 44.17
C LYS A 205 -7.84 -29.18 43.28
N VAL A 206 -7.96 -30.47 43.58
CA VAL A 206 -8.85 -31.42 42.91
C VAL A 206 -9.71 -32.17 43.91
N ASN A 207 -10.89 -32.62 43.48
CA ASN A 207 -11.79 -33.40 44.32
C ASN A 207 -11.22 -34.82 44.52
N ILE A 208 -11.32 -35.31 45.75
CA ILE A 208 -10.98 -36.68 46.11
C ILE A 208 -12.08 -37.31 46.95
N THR A 209 -12.21 -38.63 46.88
CA THR A 209 -13.09 -39.40 47.75
C THR A 209 -12.23 -40.29 48.64
N THR A 210 -12.44 -40.25 49.96
CA THR A 210 -11.78 -41.15 50.90
C THR A 210 -12.78 -42.08 51.60
N LYS A 211 -12.34 -43.24 52.09
CA LYS A 211 -13.18 -44.30 52.68
C LYS A 211 -14.05 -43.78 53.83
N PHE A 212 -13.53 -42.87 54.65
CA PHE A 212 -14.27 -42.25 55.75
C PHE A 212 -14.69 -40.80 55.49
N ASN A 213 -14.55 -40.29 54.26
CA ASN A 213 -14.83 -38.89 53.88
C ASN A 213 -14.13 -37.86 54.78
N THR A 214 -12.97 -38.19 55.37
CA THR A 214 -12.20 -37.25 56.20
C THR A 214 -11.61 -36.09 55.40
N ARG A 215 -11.51 -36.24 54.08
CA ARG A 215 -11.01 -35.24 53.15
C ARG A 215 -11.72 -35.34 51.79
N THR A 216 -12.16 -34.21 51.25
CA THR A 216 -12.89 -34.12 49.97
C THR A 216 -12.09 -33.42 48.85
N THR A 217 -11.00 -32.74 49.17
CA THR A 217 -10.12 -32.06 48.20
C THR A 217 -8.65 -32.23 48.57
N ALA A 218 -7.78 -32.44 47.59
CA ALA A 218 -6.32 -32.46 47.76
C ALA A 218 -5.64 -31.43 46.84
N SER A 219 -4.42 -31.03 47.17
CA SER A 219 -3.65 -30.07 46.36
C SER A 219 -3.15 -30.74 45.07
N ALA A 220 -2.93 -29.96 44.01
CA ALA A 220 -2.41 -30.45 42.74
C ALA A 220 -1.27 -29.55 42.23
N GLU A 221 -0.19 -30.19 41.77
CA GLU A 221 0.97 -29.55 41.13
C GLU A 221 1.02 -29.98 39.66
N TRP A 222 1.06 -29.04 38.72
CA TRP A 222 0.99 -29.31 37.27
C TRP A 222 2.38 -29.22 36.61
N PHE A 223 2.75 -30.24 35.83
CA PHE A 223 4.05 -30.28 35.13
C PHE A 223 3.93 -29.68 33.73
N THR A 224 4.47 -28.47 33.54
CA THR A 224 4.46 -27.71 32.29
C THR A 224 5.61 -28.08 31.34
N ASP A 225 6.80 -28.40 31.87
CA ASP A 225 7.99 -28.77 31.08
C ASP A 225 7.81 -30.07 30.26
N TYR A 226 6.99 -30.99 30.78
CA TYR A 226 6.80 -32.34 30.24
C TYR A 226 5.31 -32.69 30.21
N PRO A 227 4.54 -32.11 29.26
CA PRO A 227 3.12 -32.43 29.10
C PRO A 227 2.91 -33.91 28.77
N GLU A 228 1.75 -34.44 29.13
CA GLU A 228 1.35 -35.82 28.84
C GLU A 228 1.03 -36.02 27.35
N SER A 229 0.44 -35.01 26.71
CA SER A 229 0.18 -34.99 25.27
C SER A 229 0.10 -33.57 24.75
N GLY A 230 0.46 -33.37 23.48
CA GLY A 230 0.51 -32.05 22.86
C GLY A 230 1.77 -31.27 23.26
N ARG A 231 1.86 -30.05 22.76
CA ARG A 231 2.81 -29.01 23.17
C ARG A 231 2.06 -27.69 23.14
N TYR A 232 2.46 -26.78 24.01
CA TYR A 232 2.02 -25.39 23.96
C TYR A 232 3.21 -24.52 23.62
N ASP A 233 3.06 -23.66 22.62
CA ASP A 233 3.97 -22.58 22.29
C ASP A 233 3.16 -21.27 22.29
N PRO A 234 3.44 -20.30 23.19
CA PRO A 234 2.70 -19.05 23.25
C PRO A 234 2.93 -18.15 22.03
N SER A 235 3.94 -18.42 21.19
CA SER A 235 4.13 -17.72 19.92
C SER A 235 3.22 -18.22 18.79
N ILE A 236 2.62 -19.41 18.94
CA ILE A 236 1.69 -19.98 17.97
C ILE A 236 0.28 -19.47 18.27
N LEU A 237 -0.28 -18.72 17.31
CA LEU A 237 -1.56 -18.02 17.45
C LEU A 237 -2.77 -18.82 16.89
N THR A 238 -2.55 -20.04 16.41
CA THR A 238 -3.62 -20.97 16.03
C THR A 238 -4.16 -21.71 17.26
N GLU A 239 -5.27 -22.44 17.11
CA GLU A 239 -5.75 -23.34 18.16
C GLU A 239 -4.68 -24.34 18.57
N GLN A 240 -4.54 -24.57 19.88
CA GLN A 240 -3.65 -25.57 20.44
C GLN A 240 -4.37 -26.35 21.54
N THR A 241 -3.95 -27.60 21.75
CA THR A 241 -4.44 -28.42 22.88
C THR A 241 -3.25 -29.09 23.54
N VAL A 242 -3.12 -28.89 24.85
CA VAL A 242 -2.11 -29.56 25.67
C VAL A 242 -2.79 -30.26 26.84
N THR A 243 -2.36 -31.47 27.14
CA THR A 243 -2.75 -32.16 28.38
C THR A 243 -1.55 -32.17 29.28
N LEU A 244 -1.63 -31.44 30.39
CA LEU A 244 -0.61 -31.47 31.43
C LEU A 244 -0.81 -32.69 32.32
N ARG A 245 0.31 -33.25 32.79
CA ARG A 245 0.29 -34.23 33.88
C ARG A 245 0.39 -33.48 35.20
N GLY A 246 -0.63 -33.60 36.04
CA GLY A 246 -0.61 -33.14 37.42
C GLY A 246 -0.22 -34.25 38.38
N ARG A 247 0.28 -33.85 39.55
CA ARG A 247 0.49 -34.71 40.71
C ARG A 247 -0.35 -34.19 41.87
N VAL A 248 -1.19 -35.06 42.43
CA VAL A 248 -1.90 -34.78 43.67
C VAL A 248 -0.93 -34.85 44.85
N THR A 249 -0.86 -33.76 45.60
CA THR A 249 -0.02 -33.59 46.80
C THR A 249 -0.91 -33.40 48.04
N ASP A 250 -0.28 -33.35 49.22
CA ASP A 250 -0.99 -33.31 50.51
C ASP A 250 -1.95 -34.51 50.74
N VAL A 251 -1.51 -35.71 50.36
CA VAL A 251 -2.20 -36.99 50.61
C VAL A 251 -1.37 -37.98 51.45
N TYR A 252 -0.26 -37.53 52.05
CA TYR A 252 0.72 -38.38 52.76
C TYR A 252 0.19 -39.10 54.01
N SER A 253 -0.92 -38.64 54.60
CA SER A 253 -1.57 -39.26 55.77
C SER A 253 -2.67 -40.27 55.40
N ILE A 254 -2.90 -40.47 54.10
CA ILE A 254 -3.95 -41.31 53.51
C ILE A 254 -3.26 -42.47 52.76
N ASN A 255 -3.81 -43.68 52.84
CA ASN A 255 -3.31 -44.77 52.01
C ASN A 255 -3.74 -44.58 50.54
N LEU A 256 -2.79 -44.73 49.62
CA LEU A 256 -2.97 -44.55 48.18
C LEU A 256 -3.27 -45.83 47.42
N ASP A 257 -3.24 -47.02 48.05
CA ASP A 257 -3.59 -48.36 47.53
C ASP A 257 -3.86 -48.46 46.01
N ARG A 258 -2.78 -48.46 45.22
CA ARG A 258 -2.77 -48.65 43.76
C ARG A 258 -3.51 -47.57 42.94
N ILE A 259 -3.99 -46.50 43.56
CA ILE A 259 -4.52 -45.31 42.87
C ILE A 259 -3.34 -44.47 42.38
N SER A 260 -3.38 -44.10 41.10
CA SER A 260 -2.45 -43.10 40.55
C SER A 260 -2.76 -41.74 41.15
N ILE A 261 -1.77 -41.13 41.81
CA ILE A 261 -1.80 -39.70 42.17
C ILE A 261 -1.42 -38.79 41.00
N LEU A 262 -1.14 -39.36 39.82
CA LEU A 262 -0.95 -38.61 38.58
C LEU A 262 -2.28 -38.54 37.84
N ILE A 263 -2.68 -37.32 37.46
CA ILE A 263 -3.95 -36.99 36.81
C ILE A 263 -3.74 -36.05 35.61
N PRO A 264 -4.58 -36.10 34.58
CA PRO A 264 -4.51 -35.18 33.45
C PRO A 264 -5.27 -33.87 33.73
N LEU A 265 -4.82 -32.77 33.12
CA LEU A 265 -5.60 -31.54 32.90
C LEU A 265 -5.46 -31.16 31.42
N THR A 266 -6.58 -31.10 30.70
CA THR A 266 -6.60 -30.61 29.33
C THR A 266 -6.80 -29.10 29.31
N ILE A 267 -5.97 -28.42 28.52
CA ILE A 267 -6.00 -26.99 28.29
C ILE A 267 -6.25 -26.79 26.80
N ASN A 268 -7.36 -26.12 26.49
CA ASN A 268 -7.75 -25.75 25.14
C ASN A 268 -7.38 -24.27 24.93
N ILE A 269 -6.42 -24.01 24.06
CA ILE A 269 -5.98 -22.66 23.70
C ILE A 269 -6.71 -22.27 22.43
N LYS A 270 -7.51 -21.20 22.48
CA LYS A 270 -8.21 -20.63 21.33
C LYS A 270 -7.22 -19.96 20.38
N ALA A 271 -7.53 -19.98 19.08
CA ALA A 271 -6.81 -19.15 18.13
C ALA A 271 -6.99 -17.66 18.47
N ALA A 272 -5.94 -16.86 18.27
CA ALA A 272 -6.05 -15.41 18.34
C ALA A 272 -7.00 -14.88 17.25
N GLY A 273 -7.63 -13.73 17.50
CA GLY A 273 -8.27 -12.97 16.43
C GLY A 273 -7.29 -12.64 15.30
N ALA A 274 -7.79 -12.55 14.07
CA ALA A 274 -7.02 -12.08 12.94
C ALA A 274 -7.06 -10.55 12.86
N ALA A 275 -6.00 -9.93 12.35
CA ALA A 275 -6.03 -8.52 11.98
C ALA A 275 -7.05 -8.28 10.85
N GLU A 276 -7.69 -7.12 10.86
CA GLU A 276 -8.63 -6.71 9.81
C GLU A 276 -7.87 -6.44 8.50
N ALA A 277 -8.41 -6.93 7.39
CA ALA A 277 -7.73 -6.86 6.10
C ALA A 277 -7.56 -5.42 5.61
N PRO A 278 -6.49 -5.12 4.83
CA PRO A 278 -6.32 -3.80 4.24
C PRO A 278 -7.50 -3.42 3.35
N THR A 279 -7.79 -2.12 3.31
CA THR A 279 -8.73 -1.48 2.39
C THR A 279 -8.01 -0.37 1.63
N ALA A 280 -8.36 -0.20 0.36
CA ALA A 280 -7.87 0.88 -0.48
C ALA A 280 -8.85 2.07 -0.47
N ASP A 281 -8.31 3.29 -0.48
CA ASP A 281 -9.09 4.53 -0.63
C ASP A 281 -9.67 4.69 -2.05
N ILE A 282 -8.90 4.33 -3.07
CA ILE A 282 -9.29 4.33 -4.48
C ILE A 282 -9.82 2.94 -4.83
N THR A 283 -11.06 2.88 -5.34
CA THR A 283 -11.69 1.62 -5.75
C THR A 283 -10.92 0.96 -6.92
N PRO A 284 -10.71 -0.37 -6.92
CA PRO A 284 -10.11 -1.06 -8.07
C PRO A 284 -10.89 -0.81 -9.38
N GLY A 285 -10.18 -0.60 -10.49
CA GLY A 285 -10.80 -0.28 -11.78
C GLY A 285 -9.85 0.36 -12.80
N THR A 286 -10.43 0.85 -13.89
CA THR A 286 -9.71 1.51 -15.00
C THR A 286 -9.73 3.03 -14.86
N TYR A 287 -8.58 3.67 -15.08
CA TYR A 287 -8.36 5.10 -14.92
C TYR A 287 -7.58 5.68 -16.11
N THR A 288 -7.92 6.89 -16.55
CA THR A 288 -7.24 7.60 -17.65
C THR A 288 -6.09 8.50 -17.16
N GLU A 289 -5.74 8.41 -15.88
CA GLU A 289 -4.71 9.21 -15.20
C GLU A 289 -4.01 8.35 -14.13
N ASN A 290 -2.75 8.67 -13.81
CA ASN A 290 -1.98 7.99 -12.77
C ASN A 290 -2.66 8.10 -11.39
N GLN A 291 -2.64 7.03 -10.61
CA GLN A 291 -3.30 6.96 -9.29
C GLN A 291 -2.28 6.87 -8.14
N SER A 292 -2.69 7.26 -6.93
CA SER A 292 -1.88 7.15 -5.71
C SER A 292 -2.72 6.50 -4.62
N VAL A 293 -2.57 5.19 -4.44
CA VAL A 293 -3.45 4.36 -3.61
C VAL A 293 -2.98 4.34 -2.17
N THR A 294 -3.85 4.76 -1.25
CA THR A 294 -3.63 4.66 0.20
C THR A 294 -4.24 3.36 0.72
N LEU A 295 -3.45 2.57 1.46
CA LEU A 295 -3.93 1.38 2.17
C LEU A 295 -4.14 1.66 3.66
N THR A 296 -5.23 1.18 4.23
CA THR A 296 -5.54 1.29 5.68
C THR A 296 -6.13 -0.02 6.22
N SER A 297 -5.91 -0.32 7.51
CA SER A 297 -6.56 -1.44 8.21
C SER A 297 -7.36 -0.89 9.39
N ALA A 298 -8.48 -1.52 9.72
CA ALA A 298 -9.28 -1.18 10.89
C ALA A 298 -8.65 -1.66 12.22
N THR A 299 -7.60 -2.49 12.17
CA THR A 299 -6.83 -2.88 13.36
C THR A 299 -5.79 -1.82 13.70
N GLU A 300 -5.91 -1.21 14.89
CA GLU A 300 -5.01 -0.16 15.37
C GLU A 300 -3.55 -0.65 15.51
N ASP A 301 -2.61 0.19 15.09
CA ASP A 301 -1.17 -0.10 14.86
C ASP A 301 -0.86 -1.41 14.10
N ALA A 302 -1.75 -1.90 13.23
CA ALA A 302 -1.40 -2.98 12.32
C ALA A 302 -0.46 -2.47 11.22
N VAL A 303 0.58 -3.26 10.92
CA VAL A 303 1.52 -2.99 9.83
C VAL A 303 1.03 -3.69 8.57
N ILE A 304 0.88 -2.94 7.48
CA ILE A 304 0.43 -3.49 6.19
C ILE A 304 1.65 -3.88 5.35
N TYR A 305 1.60 -5.05 4.72
CA TYR A 305 2.58 -5.54 3.77
C TYR A 305 1.91 -5.84 2.43
N TYR A 306 2.59 -5.52 1.33
CA TYR A 306 1.99 -5.57 0.00
C TYR A 306 2.99 -5.93 -1.11
N THR A 307 2.47 -6.38 -2.24
CA THR A 307 3.16 -6.53 -3.54
C THR A 307 2.45 -5.67 -4.59
N THR A 308 3.09 -5.43 -5.73
CA THR A 308 2.51 -4.65 -6.86
C THR A 308 2.54 -5.41 -8.19
N ASP A 309 2.98 -6.67 -8.16
CA ASP A 309 3.17 -7.56 -9.31
C ASP A 309 2.17 -8.73 -9.32
N GLY A 310 1.16 -8.70 -8.44
CA GLY A 310 0.18 -9.77 -8.26
C GLY A 310 0.67 -11.03 -7.54
N SER A 311 1.96 -11.11 -7.14
CA SER A 311 2.45 -12.20 -6.29
C SER A 311 1.87 -12.11 -4.87
N GLU A 312 1.79 -13.21 -4.13
CA GLU A 312 1.29 -13.14 -2.75
C GLU A 312 2.34 -12.53 -1.80
N PRO A 313 1.96 -11.51 -1.00
CA PRO A 313 2.85 -10.91 -0.03
C PRO A 313 3.15 -11.91 1.10
N ALA A 314 4.42 -12.06 1.47
CA ALA A 314 4.89 -13.06 2.42
C ALA A 314 5.96 -12.51 3.37
N LEU A 315 5.93 -12.99 4.61
CA LEU A 315 6.95 -12.73 5.63
C LEU A 315 7.72 -14.04 5.92
N ALA A 316 9.05 -13.95 5.96
CA ALA A 316 9.92 -14.99 6.51
C ALA A 316 10.49 -14.47 7.83
N ASP A 317 10.24 -15.17 8.94
CA ASP A 317 10.66 -14.78 10.29
C ASP A 317 10.28 -13.32 10.68
N GLY A 318 9.11 -12.86 10.20
CA GLY A 318 8.60 -11.49 10.41
C GLY A 318 9.17 -10.43 9.46
N VAL A 319 10.03 -10.80 8.50
CA VAL A 319 10.68 -9.89 7.54
C VAL A 319 10.08 -10.08 6.14
N PRO A 320 9.84 -9.01 5.35
CA PRO A 320 9.39 -9.12 3.96
C PRO A 320 10.26 -10.03 3.10
N SER A 321 9.61 -10.91 2.33
CA SER A 321 10.25 -11.86 1.42
C SER A 321 9.74 -11.69 -0.02
N GLY A 322 10.54 -12.10 -1.01
CA GLY A 322 10.22 -11.94 -2.43
C GLY A 322 10.12 -10.46 -2.83
N THR A 323 9.01 -10.08 -3.47
CA THR A 323 8.72 -8.69 -3.88
C THR A 323 7.86 -7.93 -2.86
N THR A 324 7.60 -8.53 -1.69
CA THR A 324 6.84 -7.93 -0.58
C THR A 324 7.53 -6.67 -0.06
N LYS A 325 6.75 -5.61 0.14
CA LYS A 325 7.16 -4.33 0.71
C LYS A 325 6.30 -4.02 1.94
N GLN A 326 6.89 -3.33 2.91
CA GLN A 326 6.11 -2.73 3.99
C GLN A 326 5.45 -1.44 3.48
N TYR A 327 4.18 -1.25 3.77
CA TYR A 327 3.45 -0.04 3.42
C TYR A 327 3.81 1.10 4.38
N THR A 328 4.37 2.19 3.83
CA THR A 328 4.79 3.39 4.59
C THR A 328 4.37 4.70 3.93
N ALA A 329 3.93 4.67 2.67
CA ALA A 329 3.45 5.80 1.89
C ALA A 329 2.51 5.30 0.76
N PRO A 330 1.63 6.16 0.22
CA PRO A 330 0.73 5.79 -0.88
C PRO A 330 1.44 5.17 -2.09
N ILE A 331 0.81 4.18 -2.70
CA ILE A 331 1.36 3.38 -3.80
C ILE A 331 1.05 4.09 -5.11
N ALA A 332 2.09 4.60 -5.79
CA ALA A 332 1.94 5.17 -7.13
C ALA A 332 1.66 4.07 -8.16
N VAL A 333 0.47 4.09 -8.75
CA VAL A 333 0.08 3.27 -9.88
C VAL A 333 0.21 4.12 -11.15
N LYS A 334 1.07 3.70 -12.08
CA LYS A 334 1.48 4.51 -13.23
C LYS A 334 1.15 3.81 -14.54
N GLY A 335 0.79 4.61 -15.54
CA GLY A 335 0.76 4.23 -16.95
C GLY A 335 1.52 5.25 -17.82
N GLU A 336 1.57 4.97 -19.11
CA GLU A 336 2.16 5.84 -20.13
C GLU A 336 1.12 6.15 -21.21
N ALA A 337 1.20 7.33 -21.84
CA ALA A 337 0.21 7.72 -22.84
C ALA A 337 0.27 6.81 -24.09
N GLY A 338 -0.90 6.33 -24.51
CA GLY A 338 -1.03 5.34 -25.58
C GLY A 338 -0.82 3.88 -25.13
N GLN A 339 -0.72 3.62 -23.83
CA GLN A 339 -0.60 2.28 -23.27
C GLN A 339 -1.67 2.01 -22.21
N SER A 340 -2.11 0.75 -22.14
CA SER A 340 -2.95 0.23 -21.07
C SER A 340 -2.08 -0.63 -20.15
N VAL A 341 -1.82 -0.13 -18.93
CA VAL A 341 -0.91 -0.76 -17.96
C VAL A 341 -1.70 -1.26 -16.76
N GLU A 342 -1.67 -2.57 -16.51
CA GLU A 342 -2.29 -3.18 -15.34
C GLU A 342 -1.28 -3.29 -14.17
N THR A 343 -1.70 -2.89 -12.97
CA THR A 343 -0.98 -3.11 -11.72
C THR A 343 -1.91 -3.84 -10.74
N THR A 344 -1.49 -5.00 -10.26
CA THR A 344 -2.23 -5.74 -9.21
C THR A 344 -1.50 -5.64 -7.89
N ILE A 345 -2.12 -4.92 -6.95
CA ILE A 345 -1.68 -4.77 -5.57
C ILE A 345 -2.31 -5.89 -4.75
N LYS A 346 -1.50 -6.73 -4.09
CA LYS A 346 -2.00 -7.64 -3.05
C LYS A 346 -1.46 -7.21 -1.70
N ALA A 347 -2.30 -7.19 -0.67
CA ALA A 347 -1.90 -6.68 0.64
C ALA A 347 -2.54 -7.45 1.81
N PHE A 348 -1.84 -7.52 2.93
CA PHE A 348 -2.36 -8.03 4.21
C PHE A 348 -1.83 -7.22 5.39
N ALA A 349 -2.52 -7.29 6.52
CA ALA A 349 -2.20 -6.58 7.76
C ALA A 349 -1.67 -7.55 8.83
N VAL A 350 -0.73 -7.07 9.64
CA VAL A 350 -0.05 -7.83 10.69
C VAL A 350 -0.04 -7.01 11.98
N LYS A 351 -0.49 -7.60 13.08
CA LYS A 351 -0.46 -7.03 14.42
C LYS A 351 0.11 -8.07 15.39
N SER A 352 1.06 -7.67 16.23
CA SER A 352 1.65 -8.57 17.22
C SER A 352 0.57 -9.13 18.16
N GLY A 353 0.59 -10.44 18.39
CA GLY A 353 -0.43 -11.16 19.17
C GLY A 353 -1.73 -11.50 18.42
N MET A 354 -1.85 -11.14 17.14
CA MET A 354 -2.98 -11.48 16.28
C MET A 354 -2.55 -12.36 15.10
N ASN A 355 -3.45 -13.20 14.60
CA ASN A 355 -3.24 -13.87 13.32
C ASN A 355 -3.17 -12.82 12.20
N ASN A 356 -2.42 -13.11 11.14
CA ASN A 356 -2.37 -12.25 9.95
C ASN A 356 -3.77 -12.12 9.33
N SER A 357 -4.08 -10.97 8.72
CA SER A 357 -5.32 -10.80 7.96
C SER A 357 -5.36 -11.73 6.74
N ALA A 358 -6.54 -11.86 6.13
CA ALA A 358 -6.63 -12.32 4.75
C ALA A 358 -5.82 -11.39 3.82
N VAL A 359 -5.34 -11.95 2.70
CA VAL A 359 -4.71 -11.19 1.62
C VAL A 359 -5.81 -10.64 0.71
N GLU A 360 -5.93 -9.32 0.64
CA GLU A 360 -6.84 -8.64 -0.28
C GLU A 360 -6.13 -8.29 -1.59
N THR A 361 -6.90 -8.22 -2.68
CA THR A 361 -6.39 -7.97 -4.04
C THR A 361 -7.08 -6.77 -4.68
N PHE A 362 -6.29 -5.80 -5.14
CA PHE A 362 -6.73 -4.58 -5.79
C PHE A 362 -6.07 -4.46 -7.16
N THR A 363 -6.85 -4.54 -8.24
CA THR A 363 -6.34 -4.43 -9.62
C THR A 363 -6.71 -3.06 -10.19
N TYR A 364 -5.70 -2.36 -10.69
CA TYR A 364 -5.83 -1.03 -11.29
C TYR A 364 -5.30 -1.07 -12.72
N THR A 365 -6.06 -0.55 -13.68
CA THR A 365 -5.63 -0.42 -15.07
C THR A 365 -5.49 1.06 -15.40
N ILE A 366 -4.30 1.51 -15.75
CA ILE A 366 -4.07 2.88 -16.20
C ILE A 366 -4.04 2.88 -17.73
N ASP A 367 -5.07 3.44 -18.35
CA ASP A 367 -5.29 3.50 -19.79
C ASP A 367 -5.31 4.97 -20.22
N ILE A 368 -4.11 5.57 -20.31
CA ILE A 368 -3.96 6.97 -20.69
C ILE A 368 -4.04 7.04 -22.23
N PRO A 369 -5.00 7.77 -22.83
CA PRO A 369 -5.08 7.88 -24.28
C PRO A 369 -3.82 8.51 -24.86
N ALA A 370 -3.42 8.07 -26.06
CA ALA A 370 -2.31 8.70 -26.77
C ALA A 370 -2.65 10.18 -27.08
N PRO A 371 -1.69 11.12 -26.95
CA PRO A 371 -1.92 12.50 -27.38
C PRO A 371 -2.19 12.50 -28.88
N VAL A 372 -3.35 13.04 -29.28
CA VAL A 372 -3.73 13.14 -30.69
C VAL A 372 -2.86 14.21 -31.35
N LYS A 373 -2.15 13.82 -32.41
CA LYS A 373 -1.27 14.73 -33.14
C LYS A 373 -2.12 15.66 -34.01
N LYS A 374 -1.96 16.97 -33.77
CA LYS A 374 -2.55 18.03 -34.56
C LYS A 374 -1.56 18.61 -35.57
N TYR A 375 -2.12 19.31 -36.55
CA TYR A 375 -1.42 19.98 -37.62
C TYR A 375 -1.97 21.39 -37.80
N THR A 376 -1.10 22.34 -38.12
CA THR A 376 -1.48 23.74 -38.30
C THR A 376 -2.06 23.97 -39.69
N LEU A 377 -3.28 24.50 -39.76
CA LEU A 377 -3.84 25.12 -40.95
C LEU A 377 -3.72 26.64 -40.83
N THR A 378 -3.04 27.26 -41.79
CA THR A 378 -3.02 28.72 -41.96
C THR A 378 -3.82 29.11 -43.19
N VAL A 379 -4.92 29.84 -43.01
CA VAL A 379 -5.68 30.46 -44.09
C VAL A 379 -5.25 31.92 -44.21
N VAL A 380 -4.77 32.31 -45.39
CA VAL A 380 -4.37 33.68 -45.74
C VAL A 380 -5.51 34.33 -46.51
N ASP A 381 -5.87 35.54 -46.11
CA ASP A 381 -6.96 36.34 -46.69
C ASP A 381 -8.32 35.61 -46.69
N GLY A 382 -8.57 34.78 -45.67
CA GLY A 382 -9.82 34.06 -45.42
C GLY A 382 -9.90 33.49 -43.99
N LEU A 383 -11.00 32.81 -43.70
CA LEU A 383 -11.31 32.21 -42.39
C LEU A 383 -11.09 30.68 -42.41
N GLY A 384 -10.78 30.12 -41.25
CA GLY A 384 -10.64 28.66 -41.03
C GLY A 384 -9.26 28.22 -40.49
N SER A 385 -8.37 29.14 -40.14
CA SER A 385 -7.07 28.81 -39.52
C SER A 385 -7.24 28.14 -38.13
N GLY A 386 -6.39 27.17 -37.82
CA GLY A 386 -6.46 26.45 -36.54
C GLY A 386 -5.60 25.18 -36.46
N GLU A 387 -5.77 24.43 -35.36
CA GLU A 387 -5.06 23.18 -35.06
C GLU A 387 -6.00 21.98 -35.15
N TYR A 388 -5.78 21.13 -36.15
CA TYR A 388 -6.72 20.07 -36.56
C TYR A 388 -6.06 18.68 -36.56
N GLU A 389 -6.83 17.64 -36.25
CA GLU A 389 -6.37 16.25 -36.30
C GLU A 389 -6.31 15.71 -37.74
N GLU A 390 -5.51 14.68 -37.98
CA GLU A 390 -5.43 14.06 -39.31
C GLU A 390 -6.79 13.50 -39.75
N ASN A 391 -7.24 13.87 -40.95
CA ASN A 391 -8.56 13.57 -41.50
C ASN A 391 -9.74 14.24 -40.79
N GLU A 392 -9.51 15.22 -39.92
CA GLU A 392 -10.57 16.11 -39.44
C GLU A 392 -11.15 16.92 -40.63
N GLN A 393 -12.48 17.11 -40.66
CA GLN A 393 -13.12 17.92 -41.69
C GLN A 393 -13.02 19.40 -41.35
N VAL A 394 -12.31 20.15 -42.18
CA VAL A 394 -12.10 21.59 -42.02
C VAL A 394 -12.74 22.34 -43.17
N THR A 395 -13.56 23.34 -42.85
CA THR A 395 -14.14 24.27 -43.82
C THR A 395 -13.40 25.60 -43.74
N ILE A 396 -12.86 26.04 -44.87
CA ILE A 396 -12.31 27.38 -45.04
C ILE A 396 -13.29 28.23 -45.86
N THR A 397 -13.28 29.54 -45.62
CA THR A 397 -14.19 30.49 -46.29
C THR A 397 -13.46 31.79 -46.59
N ALA A 398 -13.45 32.22 -47.85
CA ALA A 398 -12.89 33.49 -48.27
C ALA A 398 -13.88 34.63 -47.96
N ASP A 399 -13.39 35.85 -47.83
CA ASP A 399 -14.27 37.01 -47.85
C ASP A 399 -14.93 37.10 -49.25
N GLU A 400 -16.18 37.53 -49.33
CA GLU A 400 -16.86 37.65 -50.64
C GLU A 400 -16.22 38.76 -51.50
N PHE A 401 -15.70 39.81 -50.83
CA PHE A 401 -15.01 40.93 -51.45
C PHE A 401 -13.88 41.45 -50.54
N LEU A 402 -12.64 41.12 -50.88
CA LEU A 402 -11.46 41.69 -50.22
C LEU A 402 -10.88 42.83 -51.07
N TYR A 403 -10.68 44.00 -50.46
CA TYR A 403 -10.31 45.26 -51.15
C TYR A 403 -11.22 45.66 -52.34
N GLY A 404 -12.44 45.14 -52.42
CA GLY A 404 -13.38 45.38 -53.53
C GLY A 404 -13.16 44.50 -54.76
N MET A 405 -12.23 43.54 -54.68
CA MET A 405 -12.04 42.48 -55.67
C MET A 405 -12.89 41.27 -55.28
N PRO A 406 -13.66 40.65 -56.20
CA PRO A 406 -14.32 39.37 -55.93
C PRO A 406 -13.29 38.26 -55.72
N PHE A 407 -13.64 37.29 -54.88
CA PHE A 407 -12.91 36.03 -54.76
C PHE A 407 -12.80 35.32 -56.12
N TRP A 408 -11.64 34.73 -56.40
CA TRP A 408 -11.31 34.04 -57.66
C TRP A 408 -11.06 32.54 -57.45
N ASP A 409 -10.05 32.17 -56.64
CA ASP A 409 -9.76 30.77 -56.29
C ASP A 409 -8.97 30.63 -54.98
N TRP A 410 -8.90 29.40 -54.48
CA TRP A 410 -8.03 28.93 -53.42
C TRP A 410 -6.78 28.28 -54.00
N THR A 411 -5.62 28.53 -53.40
CA THR A 411 -4.38 27.79 -53.70
C THR A 411 -3.72 27.27 -52.43
N GLY A 412 -2.92 26.20 -52.54
CA GLY A 412 -2.31 25.52 -51.38
C GLY A 412 -3.05 24.26 -50.92
N LEU A 413 -4.16 23.90 -51.59
CA LEU A 413 -4.91 22.65 -51.36
C LEU A 413 -4.33 21.43 -52.11
N GLU A 414 -3.10 21.53 -52.62
CA GLU A 414 -2.45 20.47 -53.38
C GLU A 414 -2.26 19.18 -52.56
N GLY A 415 -2.86 18.08 -53.04
CA GLY A 415 -2.81 16.77 -52.38
C GLY A 415 -3.75 16.64 -51.17
N VAL A 416 -4.65 17.61 -50.96
CA VAL A 416 -5.67 17.58 -49.92
C VAL A 416 -6.95 16.92 -50.46
N THR A 417 -7.69 16.18 -49.62
CA THR A 417 -8.95 15.53 -50.04
C THR A 417 -10.14 16.44 -49.79
N ILE A 418 -10.66 17.07 -50.85
CA ILE A 418 -11.89 17.89 -50.79
C ILE A 418 -13.11 16.97 -50.57
N VAL A 419 -13.94 17.35 -49.58
CA VAL A 419 -15.18 16.67 -49.18
C VAL A 419 -16.41 17.37 -49.76
N SER A 420 -16.41 18.70 -49.80
CA SER A 420 -17.46 19.49 -50.45
C SER A 420 -16.96 20.86 -50.92
N GLY A 421 -17.58 21.40 -51.97
CA GLY A 421 -17.11 22.58 -52.68
C GLY A 421 -15.99 22.28 -53.69
N SER A 422 -15.32 23.33 -54.13
CA SER A 422 -14.25 23.36 -55.12
C SER A 422 -13.29 24.52 -54.79
N GLU A 423 -12.10 24.52 -55.39
CA GLU A 423 -11.12 25.60 -55.21
C GLU A 423 -11.64 26.97 -55.69
N ILE A 424 -12.66 27.00 -56.56
CA ILE A 424 -13.32 28.22 -57.03
C ILE A 424 -14.60 28.59 -56.26
N ASP A 425 -14.97 27.82 -55.23
CA ASP A 425 -16.12 28.15 -54.37
C ASP A 425 -15.65 28.97 -53.16
N LEU A 426 -16.44 29.99 -52.78
CA LEU A 426 -16.17 30.86 -51.61
C LEU A 426 -15.88 30.09 -50.33
N SER A 427 -16.44 28.89 -50.19
CA SER A 427 -16.15 27.97 -49.09
C SER A 427 -15.87 26.57 -49.62
N VAL A 428 -14.78 25.96 -49.15
CA VAL A 428 -14.41 24.58 -49.47
C VAL A 428 -14.16 23.81 -48.18
N THR A 429 -14.64 22.56 -48.12
CA THR A 429 -14.46 21.66 -46.97
C THR A 429 -13.59 20.48 -47.37
N PHE A 430 -12.58 20.17 -46.58
CA PHE A 430 -11.60 19.14 -46.89
C PHE A 430 -11.16 18.35 -45.65
N LEU A 431 -10.47 17.23 -45.86
CA LEU A 431 -9.83 16.44 -44.80
C LEU A 431 -8.41 16.97 -44.53
N MET A 432 -8.12 17.36 -43.29
CA MET A 432 -6.80 17.87 -42.90
C MET A 432 -5.71 16.80 -43.16
N PRO A 433 -4.64 17.12 -43.91
CA PRO A 433 -3.57 16.16 -44.20
C PRO A 433 -2.63 15.95 -42.99
N ALA A 434 -1.80 14.91 -43.06
CA ALA A 434 -0.79 14.58 -42.05
C ALA A 434 0.44 15.52 -42.03
N LYS A 435 0.22 16.82 -42.27
CA LYS A 435 1.25 17.89 -42.33
C LYS A 435 0.58 19.25 -42.17
N ASP A 436 1.35 20.23 -41.72
CA ASP A 436 0.91 21.62 -41.69
C ASP A 436 0.75 22.14 -43.14
N ILE A 437 -0.25 22.99 -43.36
CA ILE A 437 -0.55 23.57 -44.67
C ILE A 437 -0.94 25.05 -44.58
N THR A 438 -0.61 25.79 -45.63
CA THR A 438 -1.02 27.18 -45.81
C THR A 438 -1.85 27.28 -47.09
N VAL A 439 -3.05 27.86 -46.97
CA VAL A 439 -4.01 28.03 -48.06
C VAL A 439 -4.27 29.52 -48.25
N TYR A 440 -4.29 29.98 -49.50
CA TYR A 440 -4.43 31.40 -49.86
C TYR A 440 -5.71 31.59 -50.66
N ALA A 441 -6.55 32.54 -50.24
CA ALA A 441 -7.63 33.06 -51.07
C ALA A 441 -7.06 34.10 -52.04
N HIS A 442 -7.30 33.93 -53.34
CA HIS A 442 -6.99 34.92 -54.36
C HIS A 442 -8.22 35.70 -54.77
N TYR A 443 -7.99 36.95 -55.15
CA TYR A 443 -9.02 37.92 -55.49
C TYR A 443 -8.63 38.62 -56.79
N ASP A 444 -9.53 38.66 -57.77
CA ASP A 444 -9.23 39.18 -59.11
C ASP A 444 -9.70 40.63 -59.30
N TYR A 445 -8.96 41.41 -60.07
CA TYR A 445 -9.34 42.78 -60.41
C TYR A 445 -10.56 42.76 -61.35
N PRO A 446 -11.70 43.37 -60.98
CA PRO A 446 -12.83 43.47 -61.90
C PRO A 446 -12.41 44.28 -63.13
N TYR A 447 -12.38 43.64 -64.30
CA TYR A 447 -12.09 44.30 -65.57
C TYR A 447 -13.22 45.26 -65.94
N ILE A 448 -13.02 46.55 -65.66
CA ILE A 448 -13.91 47.63 -66.06
C ILE A 448 -13.44 48.14 -67.45
N PRO A 449 -14.23 48.01 -68.52
CA PRO A 449 -13.87 48.59 -69.81
C PRO A 449 -13.85 50.13 -69.74
N PRO A 450 -12.95 50.81 -70.45
CA PRO A 450 -12.89 52.27 -70.44
C PRO A 450 -14.17 52.90 -71.00
N VAL A 451 -14.48 54.11 -70.52
CA VAL A 451 -15.65 54.89 -70.92
C VAL A 451 -15.16 56.24 -71.44
N TYR A 452 -15.65 56.63 -72.61
CA TYR A 452 -15.28 57.88 -73.28
C TYR A 452 -16.42 58.90 -73.22
N ILE A 453 -16.06 60.19 -73.27
CA ILE A 453 -17.02 61.30 -73.30
C ILE A 453 -17.24 61.82 -74.72
N ILE A 454 -18.48 62.16 -75.04
CA ILE A 454 -18.84 62.92 -76.24
C ILE A 454 -19.56 64.20 -75.81
N GLU A 455 -18.93 65.35 -76.04
CA GLU A 455 -19.49 66.67 -75.73
C GLU A 455 -20.40 67.16 -76.86
N ALA A 456 -21.72 67.15 -76.64
CA ALA A 456 -22.73 67.41 -77.65
C ALA A 456 -23.45 68.74 -77.44
N SER A 457 -23.18 69.73 -78.30
CA SER A 457 -23.60 71.11 -78.11
C SER A 457 -24.32 71.72 -79.31
N VAL A 458 -25.09 72.78 -79.04
CA VAL A 458 -25.65 73.68 -80.05
C VAL A 458 -25.03 75.05 -79.86
N SER A 459 -24.61 75.66 -80.96
CA SER A 459 -23.95 76.96 -80.97
C SER A 459 -24.81 77.96 -81.72
N GLY A 460 -25.32 78.96 -80.98
CA GLY A 460 -26.40 79.84 -81.42
C GLY A 460 -27.81 79.30 -81.12
N ALA A 461 -28.81 79.84 -81.79
CA ALA A 461 -30.22 79.44 -81.68
C ALA A 461 -30.78 79.07 -83.06
N GLY A 462 -31.83 78.24 -83.11
CA GLY A 462 -32.43 77.77 -84.36
C GLY A 462 -32.47 76.25 -84.52
N GLY A 463 -32.28 75.49 -83.44
CA GLY A 463 -32.46 74.04 -83.44
C GLY A 463 -31.88 73.38 -82.18
N SER A 464 -31.90 72.05 -82.18
CA SER A 464 -31.49 71.19 -81.07
C SER A 464 -30.63 70.00 -81.53
N ILE A 465 -29.82 69.48 -80.61
CA ILE A 465 -29.10 68.20 -80.74
C ILE A 465 -29.64 67.22 -79.68
N SER A 466 -29.77 65.94 -80.03
CA SER A 466 -30.22 64.89 -79.10
C SER A 466 -29.40 63.60 -79.30
N PRO A 467 -28.78 63.05 -78.24
CA PRO A 467 -28.61 63.63 -76.90
C PRO A 467 -27.74 64.91 -76.89
N SER A 468 -27.76 65.68 -75.80
CA SER A 468 -26.99 66.91 -75.60
C SER A 468 -26.27 66.93 -74.26
N GLY A 469 -25.24 67.77 -74.12
CA GLY A 469 -24.33 67.84 -72.98
C GLY A 469 -23.20 66.80 -73.07
N THR A 470 -22.64 66.41 -71.92
CA THR A 470 -21.66 65.32 -71.79
C THR A 470 -22.36 63.97 -71.91
N ILE A 471 -22.02 63.16 -72.91
CA ILE A 471 -22.50 61.79 -73.08
C ILE A 471 -21.38 60.81 -72.76
N TYR A 472 -21.63 59.86 -71.86
CA TYR A 472 -20.74 58.71 -71.64
C TYR A 472 -21.07 57.57 -72.62
N VAL A 473 -20.02 56.91 -73.15
CA VAL A 473 -20.08 55.77 -74.08
C VAL A 473 -19.00 54.75 -73.72
N ASP A 474 -19.37 53.50 -73.53
CA ASP A 474 -18.42 52.41 -73.26
C ASP A 474 -17.54 52.14 -74.50
N ALA A 475 -16.27 51.81 -74.27
CA ALA A 475 -15.28 51.58 -75.33
C ALA A 475 -15.77 50.59 -76.40
N GLY A 476 -15.64 50.98 -77.67
CA GLY A 476 -16.08 50.18 -78.82
C GLY A 476 -17.58 50.20 -79.09
N CYS A 477 -18.39 50.94 -78.31
CA CYS A 477 -19.81 51.14 -78.61
C CYS A 477 -20.06 52.28 -79.62
N ASP A 478 -21.21 52.24 -80.27
CA ASP A 478 -21.69 53.30 -81.18
C ASP A 478 -22.51 54.36 -80.42
N LYS A 479 -22.44 55.63 -80.86
CA LYS A 479 -23.38 56.67 -80.42
C LYS A 479 -23.92 57.51 -81.57
N THR A 480 -25.25 57.62 -81.65
CA THR A 480 -25.95 58.42 -82.67
C THR A 480 -26.53 59.70 -82.08
N PHE A 481 -26.29 60.81 -82.77
CA PHE A 481 -26.83 62.14 -82.51
C PHE A 481 -27.81 62.53 -83.63
N VAL A 482 -28.91 63.17 -83.26
CA VAL A 482 -29.93 63.68 -84.19
C VAL A 482 -30.03 65.19 -84.01
N PHE A 483 -30.00 65.94 -85.11
CA PHE A 483 -30.13 67.40 -85.11
C PHE A 483 -31.48 67.80 -85.68
N THR A 484 -32.21 68.63 -84.94
CA THR A 484 -33.56 69.10 -85.31
C THR A 484 -33.54 70.61 -85.44
N PRO A 485 -33.52 71.17 -86.67
CA PRO A 485 -33.67 72.62 -86.87
C PRO A 485 -35.05 73.10 -86.42
N ASP A 486 -35.11 74.30 -85.86
CA ASP A 486 -36.36 74.99 -85.54
C ASP A 486 -37.08 75.44 -86.82
N GLU A 487 -38.37 75.79 -86.71
CA GLU A 487 -39.15 76.25 -87.86
C GLU A 487 -38.55 77.53 -88.46
N GLY A 488 -38.30 77.51 -89.78
CA GLY A 488 -37.63 78.59 -90.50
C GLY A 488 -36.09 78.51 -90.50
N PHE A 489 -35.48 77.52 -89.85
CA PHE A 489 -34.03 77.31 -89.83
C PHE A 489 -33.58 76.07 -90.64
N GLU A 490 -32.28 76.01 -90.92
CA GLU A 490 -31.54 74.86 -91.44
C GLU A 490 -30.17 74.76 -90.77
N ILE A 491 -29.55 73.58 -90.84
CA ILE A 491 -28.18 73.37 -90.35
C ILE A 491 -27.23 74.25 -91.18
N ASP A 492 -26.43 75.08 -90.52
CA ASP A 492 -25.37 75.86 -91.16
C ASP A 492 -24.07 75.06 -91.22
N LYS A 493 -23.63 74.55 -90.07
CA LYS A 493 -22.44 73.71 -89.93
C LYS A 493 -22.66 72.63 -88.89
N LEU A 494 -22.01 71.49 -89.12
CA LEU A 494 -21.79 70.46 -88.14
C LEU A 494 -20.27 70.33 -87.96
N LEU A 495 -19.80 70.52 -86.74
CA LEU A 495 -18.41 70.27 -86.35
C LEU A 495 -18.35 68.97 -85.57
N VAL A 496 -17.39 68.11 -85.91
CA VAL A 496 -17.01 66.93 -85.12
C VAL A 496 -15.52 67.04 -84.85
N ASP A 497 -15.14 67.01 -83.57
CA ASP A 497 -13.74 67.21 -83.11
C ASP A 497 -13.10 68.48 -83.70
N GLY A 498 -13.89 69.57 -83.68
CA GLY A 498 -13.53 70.88 -84.25
C GLY A 498 -13.43 70.93 -85.78
N LYS A 499 -13.63 69.82 -86.49
CA LYS A 499 -13.57 69.74 -87.96
C LYS A 499 -14.97 69.80 -88.55
N GLN A 500 -15.16 70.64 -89.57
CA GLN A 500 -16.45 70.70 -90.26
C GLN A 500 -16.67 69.44 -91.10
N VAL A 501 -17.82 68.80 -90.88
CA VAL A 501 -18.33 67.66 -91.66
C VAL A 501 -19.59 68.07 -92.44
N ASP A 502 -20.02 67.23 -93.38
CA ASP A 502 -21.21 67.51 -94.19
C ASP A 502 -22.47 67.68 -93.33
N ALA A 503 -23.30 68.66 -93.69
CA ALA A 503 -24.53 68.99 -92.98
C ALA A 503 -25.60 67.89 -93.17
N SER A 504 -25.63 66.94 -92.22
CA SER A 504 -26.61 65.87 -92.12
C SER A 504 -27.53 66.09 -90.92
N GLN A 505 -28.79 65.61 -90.97
CA GLN A 505 -29.71 65.60 -89.81
C GLN A 505 -29.35 64.54 -88.76
N LYS A 506 -28.41 63.63 -89.04
CA LYS A 506 -27.91 62.63 -88.09
C LYS A 506 -26.41 62.42 -88.24
N TYR A 507 -25.73 62.18 -87.13
CA TYR A 507 -24.33 61.75 -87.10
C TYR A 507 -24.18 60.55 -86.17
N ARG A 508 -23.33 59.58 -86.52
CA ARG A 508 -23.00 58.45 -85.64
C ARG A 508 -21.49 58.34 -85.50
N PHE A 509 -21.03 58.40 -84.25
CA PHE A 509 -19.74 57.86 -83.85
C PHE A 509 -19.85 56.34 -83.82
N TRP A 510 -18.92 55.67 -84.46
CA TRP A 510 -18.83 54.22 -84.51
C TRP A 510 -17.62 53.77 -83.69
N TYR A 511 -17.75 52.67 -82.94
CA TYR A 511 -16.65 52.08 -82.18
C TYR A 511 -15.83 53.10 -81.36
N VAL A 512 -16.50 53.87 -80.50
CA VAL A 512 -15.87 54.99 -79.77
C VAL A 512 -14.67 54.49 -78.94
N ASP A 513 -13.47 54.98 -79.29
CA ASP A 513 -12.18 54.60 -78.70
C ASP A 513 -11.34 55.81 -78.20
N ASP A 514 -11.89 57.02 -78.30
CA ASP A 514 -11.37 58.25 -77.68
C ASP A 514 -12.53 59.21 -77.33
N ASN A 515 -12.20 60.29 -76.61
CA ASN A 515 -13.13 61.36 -76.30
C ASN A 515 -13.41 62.23 -77.54
N HIS A 516 -14.68 62.57 -77.75
CA HIS A 516 -15.12 63.35 -78.92
C HIS A 516 -15.91 64.61 -78.53
N SER A 517 -16.13 65.46 -79.52
CA SER A 517 -17.04 66.61 -79.45
C SER A 517 -17.86 66.74 -80.72
N ILE A 518 -19.10 67.20 -80.57
CA ILE A 518 -20.01 67.45 -81.69
C ILE A 518 -20.82 68.73 -81.46
N GLU A 519 -20.67 69.70 -82.35
CA GLU A 519 -21.28 71.03 -82.26
C GLU A 519 -22.07 71.30 -83.54
N VAL A 520 -23.36 71.64 -83.39
CA VAL A 520 -24.22 72.02 -84.53
C VAL A 520 -24.60 73.50 -84.44
N THR A 521 -24.54 74.18 -85.59
CA THR A 521 -25.01 75.56 -85.76
C THR A 521 -26.17 75.62 -86.75
N PHE A 522 -27.07 76.58 -86.58
CA PHE A 522 -28.25 76.76 -87.42
C PHE A 522 -28.32 78.17 -88.00
N LYS A 523 -28.87 78.30 -89.22
CA LYS A 523 -29.15 79.59 -89.89
C LYS A 523 -30.60 79.69 -90.34
N LYS A 524 -31.11 80.91 -90.43
CA LYS A 524 -32.45 81.17 -91.00
C LYS A 524 -32.45 80.97 -92.51
N LYS A 525 -33.55 80.42 -93.03
CA LYS A 525 -33.79 80.20 -94.47
C LYS A 525 -34.14 81.52 -95.17
N GLY A 526 -33.17 82.09 -95.87
CA GLY A 526 -33.33 83.32 -96.68
C GLY A 526 -33.25 84.61 -95.85
N GLY A 527 -32.50 85.61 -96.34
CA GLY A 527 -32.18 86.81 -95.56
C GLY A 527 -32.81 88.10 -96.08
N GLN A 528 -33.53 88.81 -95.21
CA GLN A 528 -33.53 90.28 -95.10
C GLN A 528 -34.15 90.73 -93.76
N GLU A 529 -33.57 91.77 -93.16
CA GLU A 529 -34.05 92.51 -91.96
C GLU A 529 -35.02 93.65 -92.39
N PRO A 530 -35.62 94.46 -91.47
CA PRO A 530 -35.88 94.30 -90.03
C PRO A 530 -37.33 94.70 -89.60
N THR A 531 -37.52 94.95 -88.29
CA THR A 531 -38.51 95.85 -87.62
C THR A 531 -39.82 95.22 -87.08
N THR A 532 -40.33 95.57 -85.87
CA THR A 532 -39.81 96.44 -84.79
C THR A 532 -40.41 96.09 -83.41
N LYS A 533 -39.59 96.24 -82.36
CA LYS A 533 -39.85 96.79 -80.99
C LYS A 533 -41.29 96.75 -80.42
N GLN A 534 -41.49 96.30 -79.18
CA GLN A 534 -41.12 97.03 -77.94
C GLN A 534 -40.79 96.04 -76.78
N GLU A 535 -39.65 96.17 -76.07
CA GLU A 535 -39.39 96.97 -74.84
C GLU A 535 -39.85 96.30 -73.51
N PRO A 536 -39.25 96.59 -72.33
CA PRO A 536 -37.81 96.50 -72.08
C PRO A 536 -37.41 95.90 -70.70
N THR A 537 -36.11 95.61 -70.56
CA THR A 537 -35.26 95.76 -69.36
C THR A 537 -35.36 94.87 -68.11
N THR A 538 -34.14 94.55 -67.63
CA THR A 538 -33.67 94.39 -66.25
C THR A 538 -33.95 93.12 -65.43
N LYS A 539 -32.92 92.25 -65.45
CA LYS A 539 -31.97 91.97 -64.34
C LYS A 539 -32.46 91.19 -63.10
N GLN A 540 -31.56 90.31 -62.67
CA GLN A 540 -31.47 89.58 -61.38
C GLN A 540 -32.28 88.28 -61.25
N GLU A 541 -31.51 87.19 -61.24
CA GLU A 541 -31.68 86.01 -60.41
C GLU A 541 -32.16 86.37 -58.99
N PRO A 542 -33.10 85.62 -58.40
CA PRO A 542 -32.69 84.79 -57.27
C PRO A 542 -33.39 83.43 -57.12
N THR A 543 -32.61 82.45 -56.66
CA THR A 543 -32.90 81.33 -55.74
C THR A 543 -34.36 80.95 -55.34
N THR A 544 -34.56 79.63 -55.30
CA THR A 544 -35.42 78.83 -54.37
C THR A 544 -36.96 78.79 -54.50
N LYS A 545 -37.41 77.53 -54.65
CA LYS A 545 -38.50 76.83 -53.91
C LYS A 545 -39.92 77.41 -53.95
N GLN A 546 -40.84 76.64 -54.56
CA GLN A 546 -42.20 76.47 -54.02
C GLN A 546 -42.57 74.99 -53.88
N GLU A 547 -42.74 74.60 -52.62
CA GLU A 547 -43.64 73.54 -52.16
C GLU A 547 -45.10 73.98 -52.40
N PRO A 548 -46.08 73.07 -52.32
CA PRO A 548 -46.80 73.03 -51.05
C PRO A 548 -47.02 71.62 -50.50
N THR A 549 -46.60 71.44 -49.25
CA THR A 549 -47.09 70.42 -48.33
C THR A 549 -48.49 70.75 -47.81
N THR A 550 -49.29 69.72 -47.57
CA THR A 550 -50.19 69.59 -46.40
C THR A 550 -50.61 68.11 -46.33
N ASN A 551 -50.02 67.30 -45.44
CA ASN A 551 -50.48 67.04 -44.05
C ASN A 551 -51.51 65.89 -43.97
N GLN A 552 -51.52 64.97 -42.99
CA GLN A 552 -50.51 64.48 -42.03
C GLN A 552 -50.66 62.92 -41.98
N GLU A 553 -49.83 62.13 -41.31
CA GLU A 553 -49.93 61.92 -39.85
C GLU A 553 -48.61 61.35 -39.25
N SER A 554 -48.09 62.09 -38.27
CA SER A 554 -47.47 61.65 -37.00
C SER A 554 -46.30 60.64 -37.04
N THR A 555 -45.03 61.05 -37.21
CA THR A 555 -44.12 61.75 -36.26
C THR A 555 -43.60 60.93 -35.05
N THR A 556 -42.34 60.48 -35.17
CA THR A 556 -41.34 60.49 -34.09
C THR A 556 -40.02 61.06 -34.64
N ASN A 557 -39.24 61.73 -33.79
CA ASN A 557 -38.03 62.52 -34.09
C ASN A 557 -37.11 62.01 -35.22
N PRO A 558 -36.59 62.92 -36.09
CA PRO A 558 -35.32 62.68 -36.76
C PRO A 558 -34.19 62.88 -35.75
N THR A 559 -33.90 61.86 -34.95
CA THR A 559 -32.61 61.78 -34.26
C THR A 559 -31.53 61.78 -35.33
N SER A 560 -30.54 62.66 -35.18
CA SER A 560 -29.31 62.63 -35.98
C SER A 560 -28.84 61.19 -36.17
N THR A 561 -28.76 60.71 -37.42
CA THR A 561 -28.06 59.47 -37.74
C THR A 561 -26.56 59.74 -37.58
N GLN A 562 -26.13 59.80 -36.33
CA GLN A 562 -24.74 59.74 -35.95
C GLN A 562 -24.17 58.47 -36.60
N LEU A 563 -23.29 58.67 -37.60
CA LEU A 563 -22.56 57.58 -38.23
C LEU A 563 -21.80 56.86 -37.12
N ARG A 564 -22.29 55.68 -36.75
CA ARG A 564 -21.61 54.84 -35.77
C ARG A 564 -20.46 54.15 -36.48
N TYR A 565 -19.30 54.78 -36.39
CA TYR A 565 -18.05 54.13 -36.73
C TYR A 565 -17.89 52.88 -35.87
N LYS A 566 -17.29 51.86 -36.46
CA LYS A 566 -17.01 50.56 -35.86
C LYS A 566 -15.63 50.12 -36.30
N ILE A 567 -14.93 49.44 -35.40
CA ILE A 567 -13.85 48.54 -35.80
C ILE A 567 -14.48 47.35 -36.52
N LEU A 568 -13.92 46.98 -37.66
CA LEU A 568 -14.29 45.84 -38.48
C LEU A 568 -13.36 44.66 -38.18
N ASP A 569 -12.05 44.91 -38.17
CA ASP A 569 -11.00 43.92 -37.90
C ASP A 569 -9.94 44.46 -36.94
N GLY A 570 -9.22 43.56 -36.27
CA GLY A 570 -8.18 43.91 -35.30
C GLY A 570 -8.70 44.31 -33.91
N ALA A 571 -9.99 44.05 -33.63
CA ALA A 571 -10.55 44.26 -32.31
C ALA A 571 -9.98 43.26 -31.29
N ASP A 572 -9.69 43.73 -30.08
CA ASP A 572 -9.25 42.95 -28.90
C ASP A 572 -8.05 42.00 -29.19
N SER A 573 -7.23 42.37 -30.18
CA SER A 573 -6.15 41.55 -30.74
C SER A 573 -4.96 41.45 -29.79
N LYS A 574 -4.13 40.42 -29.96
CA LYS A 574 -2.91 40.20 -29.17
C LYS A 574 -1.66 40.37 -30.04
N TRP A 575 -0.60 40.88 -29.43
CA TRP A 575 0.71 41.05 -30.04
C TRP A 575 1.78 40.60 -29.04
N SER A 576 2.74 39.80 -29.51
CA SER A 576 3.92 39.38 -28.76
C SER A 576 5.20 39.61 -29.57
N GLU A 577 6.30 39.79 -28.85
CA GLU A 577 7.59 40.24 -29.39
C GLU A 577 8.20 39.24 -30.38
N ASP A 578 7.92 37.95 -30.20
CA ASP A 578 8.31 36.84 -31.09
C ASP A 578 7.62 36.82 -32.46
N THR A 579 6.52 37.56 -32.64
CA THR A 579 5.67 37.42 -33.83
C THR A 579 6.24 38.18 -35.04
N ASN A 580 7.26 39.05 -34.86
CA ASN A 580 7.81 39.96 -35.88
C ASN A 580 6.75 40.81 -36.63
N GLY A 581 5.53 40.89 -36.10
CA GLY A 581 4.35 41.36 -36.80
C GLY A 581 4.02 42.81 -36.50
N ASN A 582 3.49 43.52 -37.49
CA ASN A 582 2.80 44.78 -37.27
C ASN A 582 1.32 44.50 -36.89
N LEU A 583 0.73 45.26 -35.98
CA LEU A 583 -0.68 45.08 -35.60
C LEU A 583 -1.60 45.87 -36.55
N MET A 584 -2.51 45.18 -37.25
CA MET A 584 -3.49 45.80 -38.15
C MET A 584 -4.87 45.95 -37.49
N ILE A 585 -5.46 47.14 -37.58
CA ILE A 585 -6.81 47.45 -37.11
C ILE A 585 -7.54 48.24 -38.21
N ARG A 586 -8.76 47.82 -38.56
CA ARG A 586 -9.57 48.39 -39.65
C ARG A 586 -10.87 48.96 -39.11
N GLY A 587 -11.21 50.19 -39.50
CA GLY A 587 -12.49 50.82 -39.19
C GLY A 587 -13.34 51.07 -40.44
N ASN A 588 -14.67 51.03 -40.28
CA ASN A 588 -15.65 51.19 -41.37
C ASN A 588 -15.77 52.61 -41.95
N GLY A 589 -14.96 53.57 -41.50
CA GLY A 589 -15.00 54.94 -42.01
C GLY A 589 -14.19 55.15 -43.29
N GLU A 590 -14.66 56.10 -44.11
CA GLU A 590 -13.98 56.53 -45.34
C GLU A 590 -12.60 57.12 -45.03
N PHE A 591 -11.58 56.71 -45.77
CA PHE A 591 -10.20 57.16 -45.55
C PHE A 591 -10.02 58.67 -45.81
N SER A 592 -10.80 59.25 -46.73
CA SER A 592 -10.84 60.70 -46.99
C SER A 592 -11.23 61.56 -45.78
N LYS A 593 -11.83 60.94 -44.75
CA LYS A 593 -12.22 61.57 -43.49
C LYS A 593 -11.26 61.26 -42.33
N PHE A 594 -10.27 60.39 -42.52
CA PHE A 594 -9.36 59.97 -41.47
C PHE A 594 -8.49 61.16 -40.99
N THR A 595 -8.24 61.24 -39.69
CA THR A 595 -7.48 62.35 -39.09
C THR A 595 -6.26 61.89 -38.30
N CYS A 596 -6.42 60.95 -37.38
CA CYS A 596 -5.36 60.46 -36.51
C CYS A 596 -5.74 59.15 -35.80
N VAL A 597 -4.74 58.54 -35.18
CA VAL A 597 -4.88 57.37 -34.29
C VAL A 597 -4.52 57.80 -32.88
N LYS A 598 -5.20 57.24 -31.87
CA LYS A 598 -4.76 57.33 -30.48
C LYS A 598 -4.52 55.94 -29.89
N VAL A 599 -3.53 55.85 -29.02
CA VAL A 599 -3.32 54.73 -28.10
C VAL A 599 -3.31 55.29 -26.68
N ASP A 600 -4.08 54.68 -25.78
CA ASP A 600 -4.28 55.16 -24.40
C ASP A 600 -4.66 56.64 -24.29
N GLY A 601 -5.56 57.06 -25.18
CA GLY A 601 -6.04 58.44 -25.30
C GLY A 601 -5.02 59.44 -25.86
N SER A 602 -3.77 59.02 -26.10
CA SER A 602 -2.68 59.85 -26.63
C SER A 602 -2.59 59.70 -28.14
N ILE A 603 -2.56 60.82 -28.88
CA ILE A 603 -2.35 60.80 -30.33
C ILE A 603 -0.94 60.29 -30.62
N ILE A 604 -0.83 59.28 -31.47
CA ILE A 604 0.46 58.68 -31.87
C ILE A 604 1.00 59.36 -33.13
N ASP A 605 2.33 59.41 -33.29
CA ASP A 605 2.94 60.01 -34.47
C ASP A 605 2.67 59.17 -35.74
N ALA A 606 2.50 59.84 -36.88
CA ALA A 606 2.34 59.18 -38.18
C ALA A 606 3.58 58.38 -38.61
N SER A 607 4.74 58.57 -37.98
CA SER A 607 5.90 57.66 -38.13
C SER A 607 5.64 56.26 -37.59
N ASN A 608 4.72 56.10 -36.63
CA ASN A 608 4.55 54.87 -35.84
C ASN A 608 3.46 53.94 -36.39
N TYR A 609 2.76 54.37 -37.43
CA TYR A 609 1.76 53.57 -38.13
C TYR A 609 1.77 53.83 -39.64
N THR A 610 1.15 52.95 -40.42
CA THR A 610 0.76 53.25 -41.80
C THR A 610 -0.76 53.28 -41.90
N ALA A 611 -1.29 54.05 -42.86
CA ALA A 611 -2.71 54.21 -43.07
C ALA A 611 -3.04 54.18 -44.57
N ARG A 612 -4.07 53.44 -44.97
CA ARG A 612 -4.43 53.25 -46.40
C ARG A 612 -5.94 53.17 -46.65
N GLU A 613 -6.32 53.37 -47.92
CA GLU A 613 -7.68 53.24 -48.44
C GLU A 613 -8.16 51.78 -48.51
N GLY A 614 -9.48 51.58 -48.55
CA GLY A 614 -10.14 50.26 -48.45
C GLY A 614 -11.03 50.11 -47.20
N SER A 615 -11.79 51.16 -46.84
CA SER A 615 -12.06 51.55 -45.43
C SER A 615 -10.77 52.06 -44.76
N THR A 616 -10.85 52.65 -43.56
CA THR A 616 -9.65 53.19 -42.91
C THR A 616 -8.90 52.07 -42.19
N ILE A 617 -7.82 51.60 -42.80
CA ILE A 617 -6.95 50.56 -42.26
C ILE A 617 -5.71 51.21 -41.66
N ILE A 618 -5.40 50.87 -40.41
CA ILE A 618 -4.19 51.28 -39.69
C ILE A 618 -3.33 50.05 -39.41
N THR A 619 -2.02 50.20 -39.59
CA THR A 619 -1.04 49.18 -39.21
C THR A 619 -0.02 49.82 -38.27
N LEU A 620 -0.09 49.50 -36.97
CA LEU A 620 0.87 49.92 -35.96
C LEU A 620 2.19 49.15 -36.15
N LYS A 621 3.31 49.88 -36.18
CA LYS A 621 4.63 49.26 -36.39
C LYS A 621 5.08 48.48 -35.15
N ALA A 622 5.77 47.36 -35.36
CA ALA A 622 6.40 46.59 -34.28
C ALA A 622 7.32 47.47 -33.40
N GLU A 623 8.12 48.36 -34.02
CA GLU A 623 8.97 49.36 -33.33
C GLU A 623 8.21 50.27 -32.35
N TYR A 624 6.92 50.49 -32.57
CA TYR A 624 6.08 51.28 -31.66
C TYR A 624 5.41 50.39 -30.59
N LEU A 625 4.95 49.20 -30.99
CA LEU A 625 4.29 48.25 -30.09
C LEU A 625 5.23 47.78 -28.97
N ASP A 626 6.51 47.57 -29.27
CA ASP A 626 7.54 47.24 -28.28
C ASP A 626 7.74 48.35 -27.21
N THR A 627 7.51 49.62 -27.57
CA THR A 627 7.61 50.73 -26.58
C THR A 627 6.47 50.77 -25.56
N LEU A 628 5.43 49.94 -25.74
CA LEU A 628 4.30 49.86 -24.83
C LEU A 628 4.60 48.93 -23.65
N ALA A 629 3.87 49.13 -22.56
CA ALA A 629 3.94 48.25 -21.40
C ALA A 629 3.30 46.89 -21.71
N GLU A 630 3.55 45.88 -20.87
CA GLU A 630 2.77 44.65 -20.95
C GLU A 630 1.34 44.88 -20.43
N GLY A 631 0.35 44.29 -21.11
CA GLY A 631 -1.05 44.35 -20.71
C GLY A 631 -1.99 44.89 -21.80
N SER A 632 -3.18 45.34 -21.38
CA SER A 632 -4.22 45.80 -22.29
C SER A 632 -4.13 47.30 -22.55
N HIS A 633 -4.06 47.66 -23.83
CA HIS A 633 -4.02 49.02 -24.34
C HIS A 633 -5.32 49.36 -25.08
N SER A 634 -5.72 50.62 -25.02
CA SER A 634 -6.88 51.13 -25.76
C SER A 634 -6.44 51.75 -27.09
N PHE A 635 -7.21 51.51 -28.15
CA PHE A 635 -6.98 52.05 -29.49
C PHE A 635 -8.20 52.84 -29.95
N GLU A 636 -7.98 54.06 -30.46
CA GLU A 636 -9.03 54.91 -31.04
C GLU A 636 -8.66 55.36 -32.46
N LEU A 637 -9.58 55.12 -33.40
CA LEU A 637 -9.49 55.56 -34.79
C LEU A 637 -10.40 56.78 -35.00
N VAL A 638 -9.83 57.91 -35.45
CA VAL A 638 -10.52 59.21 -35.47
C VAL A 638 -10.72 59.73 -36.89
N TRP A 639 -11.96 60.08 -37.23
CA TRP A 639 -12.37 60.76 -38.46
C TRP A 639 -12.86 62.18 -38.16
N THR A 640 -13.06 62.99 -39.20
CA THR A 640 -13.55 64.39 -39.12
C THR A 640 -14.90 64.55 -38.40
N ASP A 641 -15.71 63.50 -38.39
CA ASP A 641 -17.11 63.46 -38.00
C ASP A 641 -17.43 62.36 -36.96
N GLY A 642 -16.41 61.68 -36.40
CA GLY A 642 -16.56 60.73 -35.29
C GLY A 642 -15.34 59.84 -35.06
N SER A 643 -15.44 58.88 -34.14
CA SER A 643 -14.37 57.90 -33.87
C SER A 643 -14.93 56.52 -33.52
N ALA A 644 -14.06 55.51 -33.57
CA ALA A 644 -14.31 54.13 -33.14
C ALA A 644 -13.17 53.66 -32.22
N TYR A 645 -13.47 52.78 -31.28
CA TYR A 645 -12.52 52.30 -30.28
C TYR A 645 -12.53 50.77 -30.14
N THR A 646 -11.42 50.20 -29.70
CA THR A 646 -11.25 48.80 -29.27
C THR A 646 -10.06 48.72 -28.29
N THR A 647 -9.69 47.53 -27.84
CA THR A 647 -8.43 47.30 -27.13
C THR A 647 -7.51 46.38 -27.94
N PHE A 648 -6.26 46.27 -27.50
CA PHE A 648 -5.35 45.20 -27.86
C PHE A 648 -4.51 44.82 -26.65
N THR A 649 -3.80 43.70 -26.69
CA THR A 649 -2.93 43.22 -25.61
C THR A 649 -1.50 43.08 -26.10
N VAL A 650 -0.55 43.65 -25.35
CA VAL A 650 0.89 43.45 -25.53
C VAL A 650 1.36 42.41 -24.51
N ALA A 651 2.04 41.37 -24.97
CA ALA A 651 2.71 40.37 -24.15
C ALA A 651 4.23 40.39 -24.46
N LYS A 652 5.07 40.36 -23.43
CA LYS A 652 6.53 40.29 -23.58
C LYS A 652 7.01 38.91 -23.12
N ASN A 653 8.05 38.40 -23.75
CA ASN A 653 8.60 37.08 -23.39
C ASN A 653 9.62 37.23 -22.26
N GLU A 654 9.55 36.37 -21.24
CA GLU A 654 10.63 36.24 -20.25
C GLU A 654 11.77 35.43 -20.87
N ASP A 655 12.95 36.04 -21.03
CA ASP A 655 14.16 35.35 -21.49
C ASP A 655 14.56 34.24 -20.50
N SER A 656 14.38 32.98 -20.92
CA SER A 656 14.86 31.80 -20.21
C SER A 656 16.28 31.45 -20.64
N ASP A 657 17.23 32.36 -20.42
CA ASP A 657 18.67 32.08 -20.49
C ASP A 657 19.15 31.60 -19.11
N ASP A 658 19.36 30.29 -18.96
CA ASP A 658 20.48 29.75 -18.19
C ASP A 658 20.64 28.25 -18.47
N ASN A 659 21.61 27.94 -19.34
CA ASN A 659 22.07 26.57 -19.58
C ASN A 659 23.54 26.64 -20.00
N ASP A 660 24.45 26.76 -19.03
CA ASP A 660 25.89 26.69 -19.28
C ASP A 660 26.57 25.71 -18.30
N ASP A 661 27.15 24.67 -18.88
CA ASP A 661 27.76 23.54 -18.20
C ASP A 661 29.26 23.55 -18.55
N SER A 662 30.10 24.21 -17.74
CA SER A 662 31.55 23.93 -17.74
C SER A 662 32.30 24.34 -16.46
N ASN A 663 33.28 23.50 -16.10
CA ASN A 663 34.18 23.65 -14.96
C ASN A 663 35.06 24.91 -15.06
N ASP A 664 35.48 25.47 -13.91
CA ASP A 664 36.88 25.28 -13.48
C ASP A 664 37.13 25.58 -11.98
N ASP A 665 38.24 25.05 -11.47
CA ASP A 665 38.70 25.20 -10.07
C ASP A 665 39.04 26.66 -9.68
N ASN A 666 38.83 27.04 -8.41
CA ASN A 666 39.91 27.27 -7.43
C ASN A 666 39.44 27.98 -6.12
N ASP A 667 39.64 27.27 -5.00
CA ASP A 667 40.39 27.69 -3.80
C ASP A 667 40.27 29.12 -3.22
N ALA A 668 39.72 29.24 -2.00
CA ALA A 668 40.26 30.07 -0.91
C ALA A 668 39.53 29.89 0.46
N ASP A 669 40.21 29.26 1.42
CA ASP A 669 40.28 29.56 2.87
C ASP A 669 39.05 30.09 3.67
N GLY A 670 38.54 29.23 4.58
CA GLY A 670 39.21 29.06 5.90
C GLY A 670 38.67 29.77 7.16
N ALA A 671 38.19 28.97 8.14
CA ALA A 671 38.30 29.12 9.62
C ALA A 671 37.30 28.14 10.28
N ASP A 672 37.65 26.95 10.79
CA ASP A 672 38.57 26.58 11.89
C ASP A 672 38.21 27.10 13.30
N ASN A 673 37.56 26.26 14.10
CA ASN A 673 38.04 25.71 15.39
C ASN A 673 36.90 24.91 16.06
N GLY A 674 37.12 23.76 16.73
CA GLY A 674 38.34 23.00 16.94
C GLY A 674 38.18 22.10 18.18
N SER A 675 38.93 21.00 18.29
CA SER A 675 39.42 20.41 19.56
C SER A 675 40.18 19.10 19.30
N ASN A 676 41.40 18.99 19.85
CA ASN A 676 42.28 17.82 19.73
C ASN A 676 42.77 17.36 21.11
N THR A 677 42.51 16.09 21.44
CA THR A 677 43.28 15.23 22.38
C THR A 677 42.88 13.77 22.12
N GLY A 678 43.73 12.74 22.09
CA GLY A 678 45.20 12.65 22.14
C GLY A 678 45.66 11.21 22.48
N ASN A 679 46.68 10.69 21.76
CA ASN A 679 47.44 9.43 21.98
C ASN A 679 46.73 8.05 21.93
N GLY A 680 47.31 7.07 21.20
CA GLY A 680 46.77 5.69 21.18
C GLY A 680 47.45 4.55 20.41
N ASN A 681 48.76 4.57 20.10
CA ASN A 681 49.60 3.37 19.80
C ASN A 681 49.37 2.50 18.52
N VAL A 682 50.21 2.75 17.50
CA VAL A 682 51.06 1.78 16.76
C VAL A 682 50.60 0.32 16.56
N THR A 683 50.40 -0.07 15.29
CA THR A 683 51.30 -1.00 14.54
C THR A 683 51.04 -0.87 13.04
N GLY A 684 52.10 -0.70 12.24
CA GLY A 684 52.03 -0.82 10.79
C GLY A 684 52.78 -2.06 10.30
N ASN A 685 52.56 -2.43 9.03
CA ASN A 685 53.67 -2.49 8.07
C ASN A 685 53.15 -2.59 6.63
N VAL A 686 53.44 -1.54 5.86
CA VAL A 686 53.60 -1.64 4.40
C VAL A 686 54.90 -2.39 4.08
N ASN A 687 54.97 -3.01 2.90
CA ASN A 687 56.24 -3.18 2.19
C ASN A 687 56.01 -2.96 0.69
N ASN A 688 57.02 -2.38 0.04
CA ASN A 688 56.92 -1.69 -1.25
C ASN A 688 58.04 -2.16 -2.21
N GLY A 689 57.89 -1.92 -3.51
CA GLY A 689 58.88 -2.24 -4.57
C GLY A 689 58.22 -2.94 -5.76
N ALA A 690 58.07 -2.36 -6.96
CA ALA A 690 59.07 -1.74 -7.86
C ALA A 690 60.18 -2.73 -8.29
N GLY A 691 60.48 -2.92 -9.59
CA GLY A 691 59.88 -2.42 -10.84
C GLY A 691 60.77 -2.77 -12.04
N ALA A 692 60.26 -2.64 -13.29
CA ALA A 692 60.95 -2.84 -14.59
C ALA A 692 61.62 -4.23 -14.83
N GLY A 693 61.65 -4.83 -16.04
CA GLY A 693 61.24 -4.42 -17.37
C GLY A 693 62.35 -4.72 -18.40
N ASN A 694 62.12 -5.62 -19.39
CA ASN A 694 62.73 -5.55 -20.74
C ASN A 694 62.36 -6.70 -21.72
N ILE A 695 61.70 -6.31 -22.82
CA ILE A 695 61.89 -6.66 -24.25
C ILE A 695 62.58 -7.98 -24.75
N ASN A 696 61.79 -8.70 -25.58
CA ASN A 696 62.06 -9.19 -26.96
C ASN A 696 62.61 -10.61 -27.30
N ASN A 697 61.75 -11.38 -28.01
CA ASN A 697 61.98 -12.22 -29.22
C ASN A 697 62.87 -13.50 -29.10
N GLY A 698 62.55 -14.69 -29.65
CA GLY A 698 61.41 -15.19 -30.45
C GLY A 698 61.67 -16.61 -31.00
N THR A 699 60.81 -17.12 -31.91
CA THR A 699 60.73 -18.47 -32.58
C THR A 699 59.85 -19.54 -31.89
N GLY A 700 58.99 -20.32 -32.57
CA GLY A 700 58.49 -20.24 -33.96
C GLY A 700 57.60 -21.45 -34.37
N THR A 701 56.78 -21.30 -35.43
CA THR A 701 56.04 -22.35 -36.22
C THR A 701 54.96 -23.21 -35.52
N ALA A 702 53.84 -23.64 -36.14
CA ALA A 702 53.11 -23.22 -37.36
C ALA A 702 51.70 -23.89 -37.43
N ASN A 703 50.71 -23.22 -38.06
CA ASN A 703 49.40 -23.67 -38.60
C ASN A 703 48.44 -24.50 -37.69
N GLY A 704 47.11 -24.29 -37.63
CA GLY A 704 46.13 -23.76 -38.61
C GLY A 704 45.35 -24.93 -39.25
N SER A 705 44.03 -24.93 -39.48
CA SER A 705 42.98 -23.90 -39.38
C SER A 705 41.56 -24.54 -39.28
N MET A 706 40.54 -23.68 -39.12
CA MET A 706 39.07 -23.79 -39.28
C MET A 706 38.55 -24.89 -40.26
N ASP A 707 37.32 -25.42 -40.20
CA ASP A 707 36.03 -24.68 -40.38
C ASP A 707 34.78 -25.59 -40.12
N ALA A 708 33.58 -25.03 -40.25
CA ALA A 708 32.26 -25.59 -39.91
C ALA A 708 31.69 -26.67 -40.88
N GLY A 709 30.64 -27.38 -40.45
CA GLY A 709 29.76 -28.11 -41.41
C GLY A 709 28.83 -29.21 -40.86
N ILE A 710 27.57 -28.85 -40.60
CA ILE A 710 26.30 -29.55 -40.94
C ILE A 710 26.07 -31.09 -40.81
N SER A 711 24.87 -31.39 -40.31
CA SER A 711 23.92 -32.47 -40.69
C SER A 711 24.13 -33.95 -40.32
N GLU A 712 23.16 -34.44 -39.52
CA GLU A 712 22.35 -35.67 -39.67
C GLU A 712 22.96 -37.00 -40.17
N THR A 713 22.87 -38.05 -39.34
CA THR A 713 22.11 -39.33 -39.53
C THR A 713 22.55 -40.31 -38.41
N LYS A 714 21.67 -40.87 -37.57
CA LYS A 714 20.52 -41.77 -37.74
C LYS A 714 20.88 -43.26 -37.94
N ALA A 715 20.74 -44.02 -36.84
CA ALA A 715 20.37 -45.44 -36.71
C ALA A 715 21.21 -46.56 -37.36
N ALA A 716 21.73 -47.45 -36.48
CA ALA A 716 21.50 -48.91 -36.44
C ALA A 716 22.02 -49.41 -35.06
N GLU A 717 21.27 -50.12 -34.22
CA GLU A 717 20.76 -51.50 -34.38
C GLU A 717 21.88 -52.55 -34.56
N GLU A 718 21.85 -53.75 -33.98
CA GLU A 718 21.11 -54.36 -32.86
C GLU A 718 21.76 -55.74 -32.61
N ASN A 719 21.53 -56.37 -31.44
CA ASN A 719 21.24 -57.81 -31.22
C ASN A 719 21.65 -58.20 -29.76
N ALA A 720 20.75 -58.58 -28.85
CA ALA A 720 19.87 -59.78 -28.82
C ALA A 720 20.63 -61.05 -28.35
N ALA A 721 20.10 -61.99 -27.56
CA ALA A 721 18.84 -62.12 -26.77
C ALA A 721 19.17 -62.98 -25.50
N ALA A 722 18.29 -63.54 -24.65
CA ALA A 722 16.82 -63.70 -24.54
C ALA A 722 16.48 -63.98 -23.03
N SER A 723 15.28 -64.33 -22.54
CA SER A 723 13.94 -64.57 -23.09
C SER A 723 12.86 -64.42 -22.00
N ALA A 724 11.68 -63.89 -22.36
CA ALA A 724 10.31 -64.29 -21.96
C ALA A 724 9.91 -64.60 -20.48
N ASP A 725 8.68 -64.31 -20.01
CA ASP A 725 7.58 -63.42 -20.45
C ASP A 725 6.51 -63.43 -19.32
N ALA A 726 5.87 -62.28 -19.03
CA ALA A 726 4.55 -62.16 -18.35
C ALA A 726 4.18 -60.69 -18.00
N SER A 727 3.65 -59.94 -18.97
CA SER A 727 2.58 -58.91 -18.87
C SER A 727 2.65 -57.73 -17.85
N PRO A 728 2.00 -56.58 -18.13
CA PRO A 728 2.60 -55.28 -17.82
C PRO A 728 2.25 -54.70 -16.44
N LYS A 729 3.16 -53.84 -15.95
CA LYS A 729 2.87 -52.74 -15.03
C LYS A 729 3.25 -51.41 -15.68
N THR A 730 2.30 -50.78 -16.34
CA THR A 730 2.35 -49.33 -16.55
C THR A 730 1.93 -48.65 -15.24
N GLY A 731 2.66 -47.60 -14.87
CA GLY A 731 2.51 -46.92 -13.59
C GLY A 731 3.06 -45.50 -13.66
N ASP A 732 2.72 -44.81 -14.75
CA ASP A 732 2.99 -43.38 -14.89
C ASP A 732 2.22 -42.61 -13.83
N ALA A 733 2.91 -41.71 -13.13
CA ALA A 733 2.31 -40.79 -12.20
C ALA A 733 1.82 -39.54 -12.95
N SER A 734 0.53 -39.46 -13.24
CA SER A 734 -0.19 -38.19 -13.45
C SER A 734 -1.71 -38.39 -13.50
N HIS A 735 -2.45 -37.33 -13.18
CA HIS A 735 -3.92 -37.23 -13.15
C HIS A 735 -4.70 -38.12 -12.17
N THR A 736 -4.92 -37.56 -10.97
CA THR A 736 -6.17 -37.77 -10.22
C THR A 736 -6.88 -36.45 -9.93
N GLU A 737 -6.84 -35.50 -10.87
CA GLU A 737 -7.92 -34.52 -11.01
C GLU A 737 -9.08 -35.17 -11.79
N PHE A 738 -9.86 -36.04 -11.12
CA PHE A 738 -11.17 -36.45 -11.64
C PHE A 738 -12.18 -37.00 -10.60
N TRP A 739 -11.96 -36.81 -9.29
CA TRP A 739 -12.86 -37.36 -8.26
C TRP A 739 -13.36 -36.38 -7.18
N ILE A 740 -13.15 -35.07 -7.35
CA ILE A 740 -13.70 -34.02 -6.47
C ILE A 740 -14.74 -33.14 -7.23
N MET A 741 -15.51 -33.77 -8.13
CA MET A 741 -16.76 -33.22 -8.69
C MET A 741 -17.96 -34.17 -8.49
N LEU A 742 -17.97 -34.97 -7.41
CA LEU A 742 -19.13 -35.80 -7.05
C LEU A 742 -19.50 -35.79 -5.55
N MET A 743 -19.00 -34.83 -4.77
CA MET A 743 -19.32 -34.66 -3.34
C MET A 743 -19.85 -33.25 -2.99
N ALA A 744 -20.28 -32.49 -4.00
CA ALA A 744 -20.88 -31.15 -3.85
C ALA A 744 -22.41 -31.13 -4.12
N ALA A 745 -23.07 -32.30 -4.11
CA ALA A 745 -24.50 -32.44 -4.44
C ALA A 745 -25.32 -33.17 -3.35
N ALA A 746 -24.91 -33.07 -2.08
CA ALA A 746 -25.55 -33.77 -0.95
C ALA A 746 -25.88 -32.90 0.28
N LEU A 747 -25.75 -31.57 0.21
CA LEU A 747 -26.06 -30.64 1.32
C LEU A 747 -27.06 -29.53 0.98
N ALA A 748 -27.83 -29.68 -0.10
CA ALA A 748 -29.03 -28.86 -0.35
C ALA A 748 -30.34 -29.53 0.15
N GLY A 749 -30.30 -30.81 0.57
CA GLY A 749 -31.50 -31.62 0.86
C GLY A 749 -31.93 -31.75 2.33
N ILE A 750 -31.19 -31.16 3.28
CA ILE A 750 -31.42 -31.38 4.73
C ILE A 750 -32.05 -30.16 5.43
N ALA A 751 -31.95 -28.96 4.85
CA ALA A 751 -32.58 -27.75 5.42
C ALA A 751 -34.12 -27.76 5.34
N GLU A 752 -34.70 -28.44 4.34
CA GLU A 752 -36.15 -28.40 4.09
C GLU A 752 -36.97 -29.39 4.95
N LEU A 753 -36.32 -30.45 5.46
CA LEU A 753 -36.97 -31.46 6.32
C LEU A 753 -37.17 -31.00 7.78
N VAL A 754 -36.45 -29.99 8.25
CA VAL A 754 -36.57 -29.48 9.63
C VAL A 754 -37.71 -28.46 9.79
N MET A 755 -38.10 -27.74 8.72
CA MET A 755 -39.22 -26.80 8.79
C MET A 755 -40.61 -27.47 8.72
N LEU A 756 -40.73 -28.70 8.21
CA LEU A 756 -42.02 -29.40 8.13
C LEU A 756 -42.48 -30.02 9.47
N ALA A 757 -41.54 -30.33 10.38
CA ALA A 757 -41.85 -30.99 11.65
C ALA A 757 -42.47 -30.06 12.71
N LYS A 758 -42.34 -28.73 12.57
CA LYS A 758 -42.81 -27.74 13.56
C LYS A 758 -44.21 -27.17 13.33
N ARG A 759 -44.93 -27.61 12.28
CA ARG A 759 -46.25 -27.07 11.90
C ARG A 759 -47.42 -28.07 11.95
N LYS A 760 -47.24 -29.23 12.60
CA LYS A 760 -48.27 -30.29 12.67
C LYS A 760 -48.56 -30.81 14.08
N GLY A 761 -48.42 -29.93 15.09
CA GLY A 761 -48.65 -30.22 16.51
C GLY A 761 -49.60 -29.23 17.19
N LYS A 762 -50.63 -28.74 16.47
CA LYS A 762 -51.62 -27.81 17.03
C LYS A 762 -52.98 -27.84 16.32
N GLU A 763 -53.52 -29.04 16.10
CA GLU A 763 -54.95 -29.30 15.86
C GLU A 763 -55.23 -30.81 15.96
N GLU A 764 -55.37 -31.30 17.21
CA GLU A 764 -56.26 -32.38 17.67
C GLU A 764 -56.22 -32.43 19.22
#